data_AF-A0A7C6E4I5-F1
#
_entry.id   AF-A0A7C6E4I5-F1
#
_cell.length_a   1.000
_cell.length_b   1.000
_cell.length_c   1.000
_cell.angle_alpha   90.00
_cell.angle_beta   90.00
_cell.angle_gamma   90.00
#
_symmetry.space_group_name_H-M   'P 1'
#
loop_
_entity.id
_entity.type
_entity.pdbx_description
1 polymer ?
#
loop_
_entity_poly.entity_id
_entity_poly.type
_entity_poly.pdbx_seq_one_letter_code
_entity_poly.pdbx_strand_id
1 'polypeptide(L)'
;MAKRLPLLMLTLAVAAAAQDARTAALTGVVTDPAGAVVAGAKVTVVNIATKFTSEGVTNETGRYFIPYLAPGTYELRVEAPGFSRYVRTDIQLRAGDFPRVDVQLQLGAVTESVTVSGAVPLLQTETATTTATLQNRVFMRIPVMQVRTYNILTYLPGVNNTGFNAFNAIGQRNRSMGYSVDGVSAKEPVRGPATDHTQTLQTTMDAIEEVRVLTTGLPAEFGRAGSGMIVAVMKSGTNQLHGSAEDRYINRHLLHRRYFDLLPQSPMGYHELAATLSGPVVLPGLYNGRDRTFFLLGWQRHHEKASETAVTAVPTEAMLNGDFSFNGLGYPIFDPFTTRQVNGEWVRDPFPGNRIPVSMFDPVARNFLNRNPWHRPNQPGYIEAGGPRENFVAATRYRSYRSRMDVKFDQQLSPAHKFFVRYSHNWHWVWSNRGDNIGYAWELLNPAGVPTPTDMGNLAFSDTWTLSPTTINEFRLGATRRIYTRRPESYGQGWAEKLGIPNVPPETFPQFNNLGFAVNPGGLAKSVAEEISLAENFTRVVGRHTLKTGWEVIRSRFNNVEEDRPSGIYNMGGTDYPFRPNTGNGFAAFLLGTVQSAQFTRNMATWLPRWWTHGLYIQDEYRPRPGLTLNIGLRWSYESPYKTKYGQQSQFDPQVTDPITGRQGAIVHPKGFLARRDLNNFQPRIGVAWNFRPSLVFRGSFGIMTIDLLSPATNICFEEYFASANIQQPPGDPRIAFRLSQGPPRIVFNVNPDGTVPFVGVNYAARQASWYDPAMRMPYIARWSAGVQWQVARDYLVEFVYQGSSGVKLLNFWNYNSVPLDISRDPAVLDAISRAVQLYRPYPQFGEIRHYSNYGHSSYHGGTVRLEKRYSYGITLNTFYTYSKALNDSDTELGVTGITFYNRRLEKAVAGFDLTHRWVTTFTWDLPFGSGRRFLNTGGWANRVLGGWELTWAQTLQSGLPFTVTFAGSPYRYLPGASRPNILVPFKQAVVQNWSIGPHRFPTSAQNPYLRAEAFAYPPAFTPGNLGRNTFRGPRLYWPQASLAKQWPIRERLRFTLRADVSNVFKRPQFGRPGSVYDTRNLGTFGRFTSELGNFAEIGSRFHWILVFRLQW
;
A
#
# COMPACT_ATOMS: atom_id res chain seq x y z
N MET A 1 43.29 -3.95 24.69
CA MET A 1 42.21 -4.05 25.72
C MET A 1 40.99 -4.85 25.19
N ALA A 2 41.23 -6.00 24.53
CA ALA A 2 40.27 -6.61 23.59
C ALA A 2 39.81 -8.05 23.92
N LYS A 3 40.08 -8.56 25.13
CA LYS A 3 39.74 -9.94 25.52
C LYS A 3 38.79 -10.09 26.71
N ARG A 4 38.18 -9.00 27.21
CA ARG A 4 37.20 -9.03 28.32
C ARG A 4 35.79 -8.53 27.97
N LEU A 5 35.55 -8.14 26.71
CA LEU A 5 34.23 -7.70 26.25
C LEU A 5 33.18 -8.83 26.03
N PRO A 6 33.52 -10.07 25.60
CA PRO A 6 32.49 -11.08 25.34
C PRO A 6 31.90 -11.67 26.64
N LEU A 7 32.64 -11.67 27.75
CA LEU A 7 32.16 -12.16 29.04
C LEU A 7 31.27 -11.13 29.77
N LEU A 8 31.49 -9.83 29.54
CA LEU A 8 30.61 -8.75 30.02
C LEU A 8 29.32 -8.66 29.19
N MET A 9 29.35 -8.99 27.90
CA MET A 9 28.13 -9.12 27.06
C MET A 9 27.31 -10.37 27.40
N LEU A 10 27.93 -11.46 27.86
CA LEU A 10 27.21 -12.67 28.29
C LEU A 10 26.60 -12.54 29.71
N THR A 11 27.17 -11.69 30.58
CA THR A 11 26.67 -11.48 31.95
C THR A 11 25.68 -10.32 32.06
N LEU A 12 25.69 -9.35 31.12
CA LEU A 12 24.60 -8.39 30.92
C LEU A 12 23.39 -8.99 30.15
N ALA A 13 23.46 -10.25 29.71
CA ALA A 13 22.36 -10.95 29.03
C ALA A 13 21.28 -11.52 29.99
N VAL A 14 21.41 -11.31 31.31
CA VAL A 14 20.50 -11.90 32.33
C VAL A 14 19.36 -10.95 32.77
N ALA A 15 19.30 -9.72 32.26
CA ALA A 15 18.25 -8.78 32.63
C ALA A 15 17.67 -8.07 31.40
N ALA A 16 17.01 -8.84 30.53
CA ALA A 16 16.22 -8.24 29.48
C ALA A 16 15.12 -9.19 28.97
N ALA A 17 13.82 -8.83 29.05
CA ALA A 17 12.88 -8.86 27.90
C ALA A 17 11.41 -8.41 28.26
N ALA A 18 10.46 -8.20 27.29
CA ALA A 18 9.10 -7.51 27.30
C ALA A 18 7.93 -8.35 26.74
N GLN A 19 6.76 -7.74 26.44
CA GLN A 19 5.45 -8.36 26.18
C GLN A 19 4.76 -7.88 24.91
N ASP A 20 3.77 -8.66 24.42
CA ASP A 20 3.19 -8.70 23.06
C ASP A 20 1.70 -8.26 22.94
N ALA A 21 1.42 -7.33 22.02
CA ALA A 21 0.09 -6.80 21.70
C ALA A 21 -0.94 -7.72 20.99
N ARG A 22 -0.58 -8.96 20.61
CA ARG A 22 -1.55 -9.95 20.06
C ARG A 22 -2.44 -10.58 21.13
N THR A 23 -2.07 -10.42 22.39
CA THR A 23 -2.70 -11.03 23.55
C THR A 23 -3.29 -9.97 24.46
N ALA A 24 -4.26 -10.34 25.28
CA ALA A 24 -4.73 -9.55 26.39
C ALA A 24 -3.88 -9.78 27.63
N ALA A 25 -3.98 -8.88 28.60
CA ALA A 25 -3.53 -9.13 29.96
C ALA A 25 -4.61 -8.71 30.96
N LEU A 26 -4.66 -9.37 32.10
CA LEU A 26 -5.56 -9.02 33.20
C LEU A 26 -4.74 -8.52 34.38
N THR A 27 -5.14 -7.40 34.97
CA THR A 27 -4.52 -6.86 36.19
C THR A 27 -5.57 -6.43 37.20
N GLY A 28 -5.18 -6.32 38.45
CA GLY A 28 -6.07 -5.87 39.52
C GLY A 28 -5.34 -5.85 40.85
N VAL A 29 -6.02 -5.27 41.84
CA VAL A 29 -5.62 -5.32 43.25
C VAL A 29 -6.63 -6.17 44.01
N VAL A 30 -6.13 -7.01 44.91
CA VAL A 30 -6.94 -7.81 45.84
C VAL A 30 -6.89 -7.14 47.21
N THR A 31 -8.06 -6.83 47.77
CA THR A 31 -8.21 -6.23 49.09
C THR A 31 -9.16 -7.03 49.99
N ASP A 32 -9.08 -6.81 51.29
CA ASP A 32 -10.04 -7.32 52.28
C ASP A 32 -11.28 -6.38 52.41
N PRO A 33 -12.28 -6.71 53.25
CA PRO A 33 -13.45 -5.86 53.48
C PRO A 33 -13.12 -4.48 54.08
N ALA A 34 -11.99 -4.35 54.80
CA ALA A 34 -11.51 -3.10 55.37
C ALA A 34 -10.71 -2.24 54.37
N GLY A 35 -10.42 -2.77 53.18
CA GLY A 35 -9.66 -2.12 52.12
C GLY A 35 -8.15 -2.32 52.21
N ALA A 36 -7.64 -3.17 53.13
CA ALA A 36 -6.24 -3.54 53.20
C ALA A 36 -5.88 -4.51 52.06
N VAL A 37 -4.65 -4.44 51.56
CA VAL A 37 -4.19 -5.29 50.44
C VAL A 37 -3.92 -6.72 50.90
N VAL A 38 -4.30 -7.70 50.07
CA VAL A 38 -4.06 -9.13 50.33
C VAL A 38 -2.89 -9.61 49.46
N ALA A 39 -1.72 -9.76 50.07
CA ALA A 39 -0.53 -10.32 49.41
C ALA A 39 -0.57 -11.86 49.42
N GLY A 40 0.04 -12.50 48.41
CA GLY A 40 0.10 -13.96 48.33
C GLY A 40 -1.19 -14.67 47.91
N ALA A 41 -2.24 -13.93 47.52
CA ALA A 41 -3.47 -14.52 47.02
C ALA A 41 -3.24 -15.22 45.68
N LYS A 42 -3.72 -16.47 45.56
CA LYS A 42 -3.66 -17.24 44.32
C LYS A 42 -4.69 -16.69 43.34
N VAL A 43 -4.24 -16.39 42.12
CA VAL A 43 -5.08 -15.88 41.04
C VAL A 43 -5.05 -16.87 39.88
N THR A 44 -6.22 -17.40 39.50
CA THR A 44 -6.36 -18.31 38.38
C THR A 44 -7.32 -17.74 37.36
N VAL A 45 -6.86 -17.60 36.11
CA VAL A 45 -7.65 -17.12 34.99
C VAL A 45 -7.88 -18.29 34.04
N VAL A 46 -9.15 -18.63 33.77
CA VAL A 46 -9.54 -19.79 32.96
C VAL A 46 -10.26 -19.31 31.71
N ASN A 47 -9.76 -19.69 30.53
CA ASN A 47 -10.48 -19.47 29.29
C ASN A 47 -11.69 -20.42 29.23
N ILE A 48 -12.90 -19.89 29.05
CA ILE A 48 -14.12 -20.70 29.14
C ILE A 48 -14.22 -21.72 27.98
N ALA A 49 -13.73 -21.35 26.78
CA ALA A 49 -13.87 -22.13 25.55
C ALA A 49 -12.81 -23.23 25.41
N THR A 50 -11.57 -22.94 25.81
CA THR A 50 -10.42 -23.87 25.70
C THR A 50 -10.08 -24.55 27.02
N LYS A 51 -10.59 -24.06 28.14
CA LYS A 51 -10.18 -24.43 29.51
C LYS A 51 -8.70 -24.22 29.81
N PHE A 52 -7.99 -23.49 28.95
CA PHE A 52 -6.62 -23.09 29.24
C PHE A 52 -6.58 -22.26 30.52
N THR A 53 -5.71 -22.65 31.44
CA THR A 53 -5.52 -21.98 32.72
C THR A 53 -4.25 -21.14 32.69
N SER A 54 -4.29 -19.98 33.33
CA SER A 54 -3.12 -19.15 33.58
C SER A 54 -3.14 -18.72 35.04
N GLU A 55 -2.05 -18.99 35.75
CA GLU A 55 -1.96 -18.78 37.19
C GLU A 55 -0.96 -17.67 37.52
N GLY A 56 -1.22 -16.96 38.61
CA GLY A 56 -0.32 -15.98 39.20
C GLY A 56 -0.63 -15.77 40.68
N VAL A 57 0.12 -14.87 41.32
CA VAL A 57 -0.01 -14.58 42.75
C VAL A 57 0.01 -13.06 42.95
N THR A 58 -0.71 -12.55 43.95
CA THR A 58 -0.61 -11.13 44.31
C THR A 58 0.73 -10.80 44.98
N ASN A 59 1.33 -9.68 44.61
CA ASN A 59 2.57 -9.19 45.21
C ASN A 59 2.32 -8.50 46.57
N GLU A 60 3.38 -7.93 47.15
CA GLU A 60 3.37 -7.16 48.41
C GLU A 60 2.41 -5.95 48.41
N THR A 61 1.98 -5.48 47.23
CA THR A 61 0.97 -4.42 47.09
C THR A 61 -0.44 -4.95 46.81
N GLY A 62 -0.67 -6.26 46.99
CA GLY A 62 -1.92 -6.95 46.67
C GLY A 62 -2.22 -7.05 45.17
N ARG A 63 -1.25 -6.72 44.31
CA ARG A 63 -1.46 -6.61 42.86
C ARG A 63 -1.13 -7.91 42.15
N TYR A 64 -1.95 -8.27 41.16
CA TYR A 64 -1.65 -9.36 40.23
C TYR A 64 -1.58 -8.86 38.78
N PHE A 65 -0.90 -9.64 37.93
CA PHE A 65 -0.81 -9.38 36.49
C PHE A 65 -0.66 -10.70 35.73
N ILE A 66 -1.64 -11.02 34.89
CA ILE A 66 -1.69 -12.24 34.08
C ILE A 66 -1.67 -11.85 32.60
N PRO A 67 -0.52 -11.93 31.92
CA PRO A 67 -0.40 -11.54 30.52
C PRO A 67 -0.56 -12.71 29.55
N TYR A 68 -0.41 -12.42 28.26
CA TYR A 68 -0.43 -13.41 27.18
C TYR A 68 -1.72 -14.23 27.10
N LEU A 69 -2.85 -13.65 27.51
CA LEU A 69 -4.17 -14.27 27.39
C LEU A 69 -4.65 -14.14 25.94
N ALA A 70 -5.07 -15.25 25.31
CA ALA A 70 -5.67 -15.17 23.98
C ALA A 70 -6.99 -14.37 24.05
N PRO A 71 -7.44 -13.71 22.97
CA PRO A 71 -8.76 -13.12 22.95
C PRO A 71 -9.84 -14.18 23.23
N GLY A 72 -10.83 -13.84 24.06
CA GLY A 72 -11.86 -14.79 24.48
C GLY A 72 -12.58 -14.39 25.76
N THR A 73 -13.44 -15.28 26.24
CA THR A 73 -14.16 -15.09 27.50
C THR A 73 -13.48 -15.87 28.62
N TYR A 74 -13.28 -15.20 29.74
CA TYR A 74 -12.54 -15.70 30.88
C TYR A 74 -13.35 -15.71 32.17
N GLU A 75 -12.97 -16.63 33.04
CA GLU A 75 -13.34 -16.67 34.44
C GLU A 75 -12.10 -16.35 35.29
N LEU A 76 -12.24 -15.44 36.26
CA LEU A 76 -11.22 -15.09 37.24
C LEU A 76 -11.58 -15.73 38.58
N ARG A 77 -10.64 -16.46 39.17
CA ARG A 77 -10.73 -17.01 40.52
C ARG A 77 -9.64 -16.39 41.39
N VAL A 78 -10.00 -15.96 42.59
CA VAL A 78 -9.05 -15.46 43.59
C VAL A 78 -9.27 -16.20 44.90
N GLU A 79 -8.19 -16.72 45.46
CA GLU A 79 -8.17 -17.53 46.68
C GLU A 79 -7.08 -17.03 47.63
N ALA A 80 -7.42 -16.84 48.91
CA ALA A 80 -6.47 -16.53 49.96
C ALA A 80 -6.92 -17.20 51.27
N PRO A 81 -6.00 -17.70 52.11
CA PRO A 81 -6.36 -18.28 53.41
C PRO A 81 -7.18 -17.30 54.27
N GLY A 82 -8.25 -17.79 54.89
CA GLY A 82 -9.15 -16.98 55.73
C GLY A 82 -10.25 -16.21 54.98
N PHE A 83 -10.33 -16.35 53.66
CA PHE A 83 -11.32 -15.70 52.81
C PHE A 83 -12.12 -16.72 51.98
N SER A 84 -13.37 -16.38 51.64
CA SER A 84 -14.17 -17.14 50.69
C SER A 84 -13.61 -17.00 49.27
N ARG A 85 -13.76 -18.04 48.44
CA ARG A 85 -13.30 -18.04 47.04
C ARG A 85 -14.09 -16.98 46.26
N TYR A 86 -13.39 -16.06 45.62
CA TYR A 86 -14.02 -15.12 44.70
C TYR A 86 -13.99 -15.66 43.27
N VAL A 87 -15.15 -15.65 42.61
CA VAL A 87 -15.30 -16.05 41.20
C VAL A 87 -15.97 -14.93 40.42
N ARG A 88 -15.33 -14.50 39.33
CA ARG A 88 -15.93 -13.57 38.37
C ARG A 88 -15.96 -14.19 36.99
N THR A 89 -17.16 -14.29 36.42
CA THR A 89 -17.38 -14.87 35.08
C THR A 89 -17.53 -13.78 34.02
N ASP A 90 -17.56 -14.19 32.75
CA ASP A 90 -17.89 -13.35 31.59
C ASP A 90 -16.96 -12.15 31.37
N ILE A 91 -15.68 -12.31 31.74
CA ILE A 91 -14.63 -11.34 31.45
C ILE A 91 -14.25 -11.50 29.97
N GLN A 92 -14.82 -10.67 29.11
CA GLN A 92 -14.47 -10.64 27.69
C GLN A 92 -13.18 -9.86 27.47
N LEU A 93 -12.14 -10.52 26.96
CA LEU A 93 -10.85 -9.93 26.62
C LEU A 93 -10.65 -9.90 25.10
N ARG A 94 -10.22 -8.77 24.57
CA ARG A 94 -9.77 -8.58 23.18
C ARG A 94 -8.24 -8.54 23.13
N ALA A 95 -7.62 -8.71 21.97
CA ALA A 95 -6.17 -8.59 21.88
C ALA A 95 -5.73 -7.19 22.30
N GLY A 96 -4.67 -7.11 23.10
CA GLY A 96 -4.15 -5.92 23.75
C GLY A 96 -5.16 -5.11 24.55
N ASP A 97 -6.22 -5.75 25.06
CA ASP A 97 -6.96 -5.25 26.21
C ASP A 97 -6.13 -5.46 27.48
N PHE A 98 -6.14 -4.47 28.36
CA PHE A 98 -5.47 -4.50 29.67
C PHE A 98 -6.45 -4.07 30.78
N PRO A 99 -7.60 -4.74 30.96
CA PRO A 99 -8.58 -4.27 31.91
C PRO A 99 -8.11 -4.48 33.33
N ARG A 100 -8.46 -3.49 34.17
CA ARG A 100 -8.33 -3.58 35.62
C ARG A 100 -9.58 -4.22 36.23
N VAL A 101 -9.39 -5.31 36.97
CA VAL A 101 -10.43 -6.00 37.72
C VAL A 101 -9.97 -6.09 39.17
N ASP A 102 -10.34 -5.11 39.97
CA ASP A 102 -10.08 -5.15 41.41
C ASP A 102 -11.05 -6.14 42.08
N VAL A 103 -10.55 -6.84 43.10
CA VAL A 103 -11.27 -7.88 43.83
C VAL A 103 -11.25 -7.54 45.32
N GLN A 104 -12.43 -7.46 45.92
CA GLN A 104 -12.56 -7.39 47.37
C GLN A 104 -12.98 -8.76 47.88
N LEU A 105 -12.12 -9.42 48.66
CA LEU A 105 -12.41 -10.72 49.27
C LEU A 105 -13.33 -10.55 50.48
N GLN A 106 -14.21 -11.53 50.70
CA GLN A 106 -15.06 -11.60 51.89
C GLN A 106 -14.48 -12.62 52.87
N LEU A 107 -14.62 -12.36 54.17
CA LEU A 107 -14.23 -13.32 55.22
C LEU A 107 -15.11 -14.58 55.10
N GLY A 108 -14.49 -15.75 55.18
CA GLY A 108 -15.19 -17.03 55.03
C GLY A 108 -14.24 -18.19 54.77
N ALA A 109 -14.77 -19.41 54.68
CA ALA A 109 -13.97 -20.57 54.29
C ALA A 109 -13.73 -20.57 52.78
N VAL A 110 -12.54 -20.98 52.31
CA VAL A 110 -12.19 -21.05 50.88
C VAL A 110 -13.14 -21.97 50.08
N THR A 111 -13.86 -22.87 50.76
CA THR A 111 -14.90 -23.73 50.17
C THR A 111 -16.18 -22.99 49.78
N GLU A 112 -16.45 -21.82 50.36
CA GLU A 112 -17.60 -20.97 50.02
C GLU A 112 -17.23 -20.05 48.84
N SER A 113 -18.11 -19.90 47.85
CA SER A 113 -17.82 -19.11 46.63
C SER A 113 -18.74 -17.89 46.47
N VAL A 114 -18.15 -16.71 46.28
CA VAL A 114 -18.87 -15.49 45.89
C VAL A 114 -18.76 -15.31 44.37
N THR A 115 -19.88 -15.41 43.66
CA THR A 115 -19.91 -15.25 42.19
C THR A 115 -20.42 -13.87 41.79
N VAL A 116 -19.58 -13.09 41.10
CA VAL A 116 -19.95 -11.78 40.54
C VAL A 116 -20.07 -11.87 39.03
N SER A 117 -21.21 -11.46 38.47
CA SER A 117 -21.43 -11.35 37.02
C SER A 117 -21.48 -9.88 36.60
N GLY A 118 -20.76 -9.51 35.54
CA GLY A 118 -20.79 -8.12 35.04
C GLY A 118 -19.68 -7.76 34.07
N ALA A 119 -20.05 -6.95 33.07
CA ALA A 119 -19.15 -6.45 32.04
C ALA A 119 -17.99 -5.63 32.62
N VAL A 120 -16.80 -5.82 32.04
CA VAL A 120 -15.58 -5.07 32.36
C VAL A 120 -15.73 -3.60 31.93
N PRO A 121 -15.16 -2.63 32.67
CA PRO A 121 -15.21 -1.21 32.33
C PRO A 121 -14.86 -0.90 30.85
N LEU A 122 -15.51 0.13 30.30
CA LEU A 122 -15.31 0.59 28.91
C LEU A 122 -13.98 1.35 28.71
N LEU A 123 -13.48 1.93 29.79
CA LEU A 123 -12.38 2.88 29.81
C LEU A 123 -11.02 2.19 29.77
N GLN A 124 -10.08 2.77 29.03
CA GLN A 124 -8.71 2.28 28.93
C GLN A 124 -7.80 2.98 29.95
N THR A 125 -7.72 2.46 31.18
CA THR A 125 -6.97 3.08 32.30
C THR A 125 -5.48 2.76 32.31
N GLU A 126 -5.06 1.71 31.58
CA GLU A 126 -3.71 1.15 31.70
C GLU A 126 -2.76 1.54 30.56
N THR A 127 -3.27 2.12 29.46
CA THR A 127 -2.47 2.41 28.27
C THR A 127 -2.76 3.77 27.65
N ALA A 128 -1.70 4.46 27.27
CA ALA A 128 -1.76 5.68 26.46
C ALA A 128 -1.99 5.41 24.96
N THR A 129 -2.05 4.14 24.52
CA THR A 129 -2.13 3.78 23.10
C THR A 129 -3.48 4.19 22.50
N THR A 130 -3.45 4.90 21.39
CA THR A 130 -4.65 5.17 20.59
C THR A 130 -4.86 4.02 19.61
N THR A 131 -5.95 3.30 19.80
CA THR A 131 -6.27 2.07 19.07
C THR A 131 -7.66 2.17 18.46
N ALA A 132 -7.84 1.51 17.32
CA ALA A 132 -9.16 1.20 16.80
C ALA A 132 -9.22 -0.29 16.48
N THR A 133 -10.28 -0.96 16.93
CA THR A 133 -10.46 -2.41 16.80
C THR A 133 -11.70 -2.70 15.99
N LEU A 134 -11.59 -3.62 15.03
CA LEU A 134 -12.74 -4.23 14.35
C LEU A 134 -12.74 -5.73 14.59
N GLN A 135 -13.77 -6.20 15.30
CA GLN A 135 -13.97 -7.63 15.61
C GLN A 135 -14.54 -8.38 14.42
N ASN A 136 -14.27 -9.69 14.35
CA ASN A 136 -14.82 -10.61 13.35
C ASN A 136 -16.32 -10.47 13.15
N ARG A 137 -17.08 -10.48 14.25
CA ARG A 137 -18.55 -10.35 14.18
C ARG A 137 -19.02 -9.09 13.46
N VAL A 138 -18.27 -7.98 13.52
CA VAL A 138 -18.65 -6.72 12.87
C VAL A 138 -18.18 -6.73 11.42
N PHE A 139 -16.90 -7.06 11.17
CA PHE A 139 -16.37 -7.00 9.81
C PHE A 139 -17.01 -8.04 8.87
N MET A 140 -17.44 -9.18 9.42
CA MET A 140 -18.18 -10.18 8.64
C MET A 140 -19.60 -9.77 8.32
N ARG A 141 -20.15 -8.70 8.94
CA ARG A 141 -21.54 -8.19 8.72
C ARG A 141 -21.61 -6.95 7.83
N ILE A 142 -20.56 -6.13 7.80
CA ILE A 142 -20.52 -4.93 6.96
C ILE A 142 -20.38 -5.26 5.46
N PRO A 143 -20.94 -4.42 4.56
CA PRO A 143 -20.76 -4.52 3.11
C PRO A 143 -19.28 -4.31 2.71
N VAL A 144 -18.51 -5.39 2.64
CA VAL A 144 -17.12 -5.35 2.16
C VAL A 144 -17.07 -6.00 0.79
N MET A 145 -16.91 -5.14 -0.21
CA MET A 145 -16.74 -5.42 -1.64
C MET A 145 -15.98 -6.71 -1.97
N GLN A 146 -14.72 -6.75 -1.55
CA GLN A 146 -13.80 -7.86 -1.68
C GLN A 146 -13.16 -8.06 -0.32
N VAL A 147 -13.23 -9.29 0.18
CA VAL A 147 -12.87 -9.62 1.56
C VAL A 147 -11.34 -9.70 1.68
N ARG A 148 -10.73 -8.52 1.79
CA ARG A 148 -9.29 -8.30 1.94
C ARG A 148 -9.02 -7.73 3.33
N THR A 149 -7.97 -8.18 3.98
CA THR A 149 -7.71 -7.84 5.39
C THR A 149 -7.53 -6.33 5.60
N TYR A 150 -6.88 -5.63 4.67
CA TYR A 150 -6.67 -4.19 4.78
C TYR A 150 -7.88 -3.33 4.36
N ASN A 151 -8.90 -3.88 3.69
CA ASN A 151 -10.09 -3.08 3.32
C ASN A 151 -10.87 -2.61 4.56
N ILE A 152 -10.75 -3.36 5.66
CA ILE A 152 -11.25 -3.01 6.99
C ILE A 152 -10.78 -1.64 7.45
N LEU A 153 -9.54 -1.24 7.09
CA LEU A 153 -8.95 0.04 7.50
C LEU A 153 -9.76 1.25 7.03
N THR A 154 -10.57 1.08 5.97
CA THR A 154 -11.47 2.12 5.47
C THR A 154 -12.46 2.58 6.55
N TYR A 155 -12.81 1.69 7.48
CA TYR A 155 -13.79 1.96 8.54
C TYR A 155 -13.15 2.34 9.89
N LEU A 156 -11.84 2.59 9.93
CA LEU A 156 -11.12 2.89 11.16
C LEU A 156 -10.66 4.36 11.20
N PRO A 157 -10.69 5.02 12.38
CA PRO A 157 -10.22 6.39 12.54
C PRO A 157 -8.72 6.51 12.36
N GLY A 158 -8.26 7.70 11.96
CA GLY A 158 -6.84 8.00 11.78
C GLY A 158 -6.19 7.38 10.53
N VAL A 159 -6.98 6.70 9.69
CA VAL A 159 -6.55 6.13 8.41
C VAL A 159 -7.34 6.75 7.25
N ASN A 160 -6.61 7.23 6.25
CA ASN A 160 -7.15 7.74 5.00
C ASN A 160 -7.01 6.67 3.92
N ASN A 161 -8.07 6.42 3.17
CA ASN A 161 -8.07 5.61 1.96
C ASN A 161 -8.27 6.54 0.76
N THR A 162 -7.30 6.59 -0.14
CA THR A 162 -7.33 7.49 -1.31
C THR A 162 -7.46 6.74 -2.64
N GLY A 163 -7.81 5.44 -2.60
CA GLY A 163 -7.97 4.58 -3.77
C GLY A 163 -7.42 3.17 -3.56
N PHE A 164 -7.28 2.40 -4.63
CA PHE A 164 -6.74 1.04 -4.58
C PHE A 164 -5.35 0.99 -3.93
N ASN A 165 -5.20 0.17 -2.89
CA ASN A 165 -3.94 -0.05 -2.16
C ASN A 165 -3.26 1.22 -1.58
N ALA A 166 -3.99 2.33 -1.45
CA ALA A 166 -3.47 3.63 -1.05
C ALA A 166 -4.02 4.05 0.31
N PHE A 167 -3.41 3.54 1.39
CA PHE A 167 -3.74 3.90 2.76
C PHE A 167 -2.62 4.69 3.42
N ASN A 168 -2.98 5.77 4.09
CA ASN A 168 -2.09 6.61 4.86
C ASN A 168 -2.65 6.75 6.27
N ALA A 169 -1.79 6.69 7.29
CA ALA A 169 -2.20 6.92 8.67
C ALA A 169 -1.43 8.11 9.24
N ILE A 170 -2.10 8.92 10.06
CA ILE A 170 -1.53 10.11 10.74
C ILE A 170 -0.67 11.00 9.81
N GLY A 171 -1.08 11.15 8.55
CA GLY A 171 -0.42 11.95 7.51
C GLY A 171 0.95 11.43 7.04
N GLN A 172 1.26 10.16 7.29
CA GLN A 172 2.50 9.51 6.88
C GLN A 172 2.32 8.68 5.61
N ARG A 173 3.44 8.40 4.94
CA ARG A 173 3.48 7.62 3.68
C ARG A 173 3.03 6.17 3.89
N ASN A 174 2.50 5.55 2.84
CA ASN A 174 1.86 4.23 2.92
C ASN A 174 2.84 3.09 3.29
N ARG A 175 4.10 3.15 2.86
CA ARG A 175 5.13 2.13 3.17
C ARG A 175 5.65 2.17 4.61
N SER A 176 5.38 3.25 5.34
CA SER A 176 5.79 3.42 6.73
C SER A 176 4.82 2.77 7.73
N MET A 177 3.70 2.19 7.25
CA MET A 177 2.77 1.41 8.05
C MET A 177 3.26 -0.03 8.19
N GLY A 178 3.22 -0.57 9.41
CA GLY A 178 3.50 -1.99 9.65
C GLY A 178 2.25 -2.86 9.54
N TYR A 179 2.44 -4.16 9.28
CA TYR A 179 1.37 -5.16 9.29
C TYR A 179 1.90 -6.48 9.83
N SER A 180 1.21 -7.04 10.84
CA SER A 180 1.52 -8.37 11.38
C SER A 180 0.28 -9.24 11.50
N VAL A 181 0.47 -10.55 11.31
CA VAL A 181 -0.49 -11.59 11.68
C VAL A 181 0.12 -12.45 12.78
N ASP A 182 -0.55 -12.53 13.93
CA ASP A 182 -0.06 -13.20 15.16
C ASP A 182 1.37 -12.77 15.55
N GLY A 183 1.67 -11.48 15.33
CA GLY A 183 2.93 -10.88 15.74
C GLY A 183 4.12 -11.11 14.80
N VAL A 184 3.93 -11.76 13.65
CA VAL A 184 4.95 -11.85 12.59
C VAL A 184 4.60 -10.92 11.45
N SER A 185 5.60 -10.20 10.93
CA SER A 185 5.50 -9.31 9.77
C SER A 185 4.82 -10.01 8.59
N ALA A 186 3.74 -9.41 8.10
CA ALA A 186 2.86 -9.97 7.07
C ALA A 186 2.87 -9.14 5.77
N LYS A 187 3.90 -8.30 5.61
CA LYS A 187 4.17 -7.52 4.39
C LYS A 187 5.30 -8.14 3.58
N GLU A 188 5.40 -7.77 2.31
CA GLU A 188 6.57 -8.07 1.49
C GLU A 188 7.79 -7.40 2.15
N PRO A 189 8.83 -8.18 2.49
CA PRO A 189 9.93 -7.75 3.36
C PRO A 189 10.70 -6.48 2.97
N VAL A 190 10.73 -6.12 1.68
CA VAL A 190 11.69 -5.13 1.15
C VAL A 190 11.01 -3.86 0.69
N ARG A 191 9.83 -3.96 0.06
CA ARG A 191 9.19 -2.83 -0.62
C ARG A 191 7.69 -2.72 -0.45
N GLY A 192 7.01 -3.80 -0.10
CA GLY A 192 5.57 -3.85 -0.02
C GLY A 192 5.01 -2.84 0.97
N PRO A 193 4.01 -2.02 0.58
CA PRO A 193 3.20 -1.31 1.55
C PRO A 193 2.35 -2.32 2.32
N ALA A 194 1.90 -1.95 3.52
CA ALA A 194 1.01 -2.77 4.35
C ALA A 194 -0.41 -2.95 3.77
N THR A 195 -0.69 -2.38 2.60
CA THR A 195 -2.03 -2.32 2.01
C THR A 195 -2.07 -2.71 0.53
N ASP A 196 -1.23 -3.65 0.08
CA ASP A 196 -1.33 -4.24 -1.26
C ASP A 196 -1.61 -5.73 -1.19
N HIS A 197 -2.69 -6.19 -1.83
CA HIS A 197 -3.10 -7.60 -1.87
C HIS A 197 -2.10 -8.58 -2.51
N THR A 198 -1.14 -8.10 -3.30
CA THR A 198 -0.07 -8.93 -3.87
C THR A 198 1.23 -8.81 -3.10
N GLN A 199 1.33 -7.89 -2.14
CA GLN A 199 2.52 -7.65 -1.34
C GLN A 199 2.25 -7.79 0.17
N THR A 200 1.09 -8.31 0.56
CA THR A 200 0.71 -8.53 1.96
C THR A 200 -0.10 -9.80 2.10
N LEU A 201 -0.04 -10.41 3.28
CA LEU A 201 -0.73 -11.66 3.57
C LEU A 201 -2.21 -11.38 3.69
N GLN A 202 -2.96 -12.05 2.82
CA GLN A 202 -4.40 -12.13 2.93
C GLN A 202 -4.72 -13.44 3.63
N THR A 203 -5.30 -13.39 4.81
CA THR A 203 -5.80 -14.59 5.47
C THR A 203 -7.26 -14.83 5.07
N THR A 204 -7.77 -16.00 5.42
CA THR A 204 -9.20 -16.32 5.41
C THR A 204 -9.88 -15.41 6.42
N MET A 205 -10.84 -14.62 5.96
CA MET A 205 -11.38 -13.53 6.77
C MET A 205 -12.12 -14.05 8.01
N ASP A 206 -12.83 -15.18 7.89
CA ASP A 206 -13.50 -15.78 9.04
C ASP A 206 -12.54 -16.43 10.04
N ALA A 207 -11.27 -16.68 9.65
CA ALA A 207 -10.25 -17.22 10.54
C ALA A 207 -9.56 -16.12 11.39
N ILE A 208 -9.76 -14.84 11.04
CA ILE A 208 -9.33 -13.69 11.85
C ILE A 208 -10.31 -13.49 12.99
N GLU A 209 -9.83 -13.33 14.23
CA GLU A 209 -10.64 -12.96 15.39
C GLU A 209 -10.89 -11.45 15.44
N GLU A 210 -9.84 -10.67 15.22
CA GLU A 210 -9.94 -9.21 15.12
C GLU A 210 -8.77 -8.57 14.36
N VAL A 211 -9.03 -7.35 13.88
CA VAL A 211 -8.03 -6.48 13.27
C VAL A 211 -7.97 -5.17 14.07
N ARG A 212 -6.76 -4.75 14.42
CA ARG A 212 -6.49 -3.53 15.16
C ARG A 212 -5.58 -2.61 14.37
N VAL A 213 -5.79 -1.30 14.53
CA VAL A 213 -4.89 -0.27 14.05
C VAL A 213 -4.38 0.53 15.23
N LEU A 214 -3.07 0.54 15.41
CA LEU A 214 -2.36 1.31 16.42
C LEU A 214 -1.72 2.50 15.74
N THR A 215 -2.07 3.73 16.14
CA THR A 215 -1.59 4.96 15.46
C THR A 215 -0.57 5.73 16.32
N THR A 216 -0.93 6.04 17.57
CA THR A 216 -0.09 6.78 18.53
C THR A 216 0.02 6.04 19.87
N GLY A 217 1.06 6.37 20.65
CA GLY A 217 1.31 5.75 21.95
C GLY A 217 1.77 4.29 21.90
N LEU A 218 2.26 3.80 20.75
CA LEU A 218 2.73 2.40 20.66
C LEU A 218 3.88 2.16 21.65
N PRO A 219 3.83 1.04 22.39
CA PRO A 219 4.93 0.53 23.21
C PRO A 219 6.27 0.39 22.44
N ALA A 220 7.37 0.34 23.20
CA ALA A 220 8.73 0.18 22.68
C ALA A 220 9.00 -1.20 22.04
N GLU A 221 8.11 -2.17 22.26
CA GLU A 221 8.11 -3.49 21.59
C GLU A 221 7.99 -3.34 20.07
N PHE A 222 7.22 -2.36 19.62
CA PHE A 222 6.98 -2.13 18.20
C PHE A 222 8.13 -1.34 17.58
N GLY A 223 8.78 -1.96 16.59
CA GLY A 223 9.63 -1.29 15.61
C GLY A 223 8.92 -1.15 14.25
N ARG A 224 9.56 -0.43 13.31
CA ARG A 224 9.24 -0.50 11.86
C ARG A 224 7.78 -0.16 11.48
N ALA A 225 7.11 0.66 12.29
CA ALA A 225 5.68 0.99 12.18
C ALA A 225 5.44 2.51 12.32
N GLY A 226 6.25 3.31 11.62
CA GLY A 226 6.29 4.77 11.74
C GLY A 226 4.93 5.46 11.57
N SER A 227 4.11 5.00 10.62
CA SER A 227 2.73 5.49 10.40
C SER A 227 1.70 4.88 11.37
N GLY A 228 2.10 3.86 12.12
CA GLY A 228 1.21 2.96 12.84
C GLY A 228 1.38 1.50 12.42
N MET A 229 0.65 0.62 13.09
CA MET A 229 0.72 -0.83 12.93
C MET A 229 -0.68 -1.42 12.74
N ILE A 230 -0.84 -2.27 11.73
CA ILE A 230 -2.00 -3.16 11.58
C ILE A 230 -1.67 -4.48 12.27
N VAL A 231 -2.48 -4.88 13.24
CA VAL A 231 -2.34 -6.15 13.96
C VAL A 231 -3.57 -6.98 13.70
N ALA A 232 -3.42 -8.10 13.00
CA ALA A 232 -4.45 -9.11 12.87
C ALA A 232 -4.12 -10.31 13.77
N VAL A 233 -5.13 -10.80 14.48
CA VAL A 233 -5.00 -11.96 15.37
C VAL A 233 -5.91 -13.06 14.85
N MET A 234 -5.38 -14.27 14.68
CA MET A 234 -6.18 -15.42 14.27
C MET A 234 -6.94 -16.03 15.45
N LYS A 235 -8.11 -16.60 15.15
CA LYS A 235 -8.87 -17.44 16.08
C LYS A 235 -7.99 -18.59 16.61
N SER A 236 -8.41 -19.16 17.73
CA SER A 236 -7.91 -20.43 18.24
C SER A 236 -9.08 -21.42 18.28
N GLY A 237 -8.80 -22.72 18.17
CA GLY A 237 -9.85 -23.73 18.31
C GLY A 237 -10.38 -23.81 19.74
N THR A 238 -11.51 -24.49 19.94
CA THR A 238 -12.16 -24.66 21.25
C THR A 238 -12.41 -26.13 21.54
N ASN A 239 -12.94 -26.45 22.72
CA ASN A 239 -13.38 -27.81 23.05
C ASN A 239 -14.61 -28.31 22.27
N GLN A 240 -15.23 -27.43 21.48
CA GLN A 240 -16.32 -27.77 20.59
C GLN A 240 -15.83 -27.67 19.14
N LEU A 241 -16.34 -28.56 18.29
CA LEU A 241 -16.13 -28.44 16.86
C LEU A 241 -16.98 -27.27 16.34
N HIS A 242 -16.34 -26.32 15.68
CA HIS A 242 -16.98 -25.19 15.02
C HIS A 242 -16.62 -25.17 13.54
N GLY A 243 -17.57 -24.83 12.70
CA GLY A 243 -17.30 -24.63 11.28
C GLY A 243 -18.18 -23.59 10.63
N SER A 244 -17.70 -23.09 9.50
CA SER A 244 -18.47 -22.22 8.63
C SER A 244 -18.16 -22.50 7.17
N ALA A 245 -19.15 -22.25 6.32
CA ALA A 245 -19.00 -22.18 4.87
C ALA A 245 -19.75 -20.94 4.37
N GLU A 246 -19.15 -20.18 3.47
CA GLU A 246 -19.71 -18.96 2.91
C GLU A 246 -19.45 -18.91 1.40
N ASP A 247 -20.45 -18.51 0.61
CA ASP A 247 -20.25 -18.03 -0.76
C ASP A 247 -20.75 -16.59 -0.87
N ARG A 248 -19.90 -15.71 -1.41
CA ARG A 248 -20.31 -14.36 -1.83
C ARG A 248 -20.39 -14.32 -3.35
N TYR A 249 -21.58 -14.05 -3.84
CA TYR A 249 -21.89 -14.05 -5.25
C TYR A 249 -22.24 -12.65 -5.75
N ILE A 250 -21.68 -12.32 -6.91
CA ILE A 250 -22.13 -11.19 -7.73
C ILE A 250 -22.12 -11.58 -9.20
N ASN A 251 -23.06 -11.02 -9.96
CA ASN A 251 -23.05 -11.08 -11.41
C ASN A 251 -23.34 -9.71 -12.03
N ARG A 252 -23.25 -9.63 -13.35
CA ARG A 252 -23.53 -8.41 -14.13
C ARG A 252 -24.89 -7.77 -13.82
N HIS A 253 -25.93 -8.57 -13.54
CA HIS A 253 -27.29 -8.09 -13.29
C HIS A 253 -27.45 -7.44 -11.90
N LEU A 254 -26.50 -7.71 -11.00
CA LEU A 254 -26.44 -7.12 -9.67
C LEU A 254 -25.63 -5.81 -9.64
N LEU A 255 -25.06 -5.37 -10.75
CA LEU A 255 -24.29 -4.14 -10.85
C LEU A 255 -25.12 -3.05 -11.50
N HIS A 256 -24.82 -1.78 -11.21
CA HIS A 256 -25.22 -0.67 -12.06
C HIS A 256 -24.07 -0.26 -13.00
N ARG A 257 -24.39 0.33 -14.17
CA ARG A 257 -23.39 0.87 -15.09
C ARG A 257 -22.67 2.07 -14.46
N ARG A 258 -21.39 2.32 -14.79
CA ARG A 258 -20.71 3.55 -14.34
C ARG A 258 -21.27 4.80 -15.02
N TYR A 259 -21.01 5.94 -14.39
CA TYR A 259 -21.34 7.25 -14.91
C TYR A 259 -20.47 7.67 -16.11
N PHE A 260 -19.46 6.92 -16.55
CA PHE A 260 -18.80 7.20 -17.84
C PHE A 260 -18.75 6.01 -18.81
N ASP A 261 -19.43 4.90 -18.53
CA ASP A 261 -19.51 3.79 -19.49
C ASP A 261 -20.47 4.15 -20.64
N LEU A 262 -20.01 4.04 -21.88
CA LEU A 262 -20.80 4.22 -23.11
C LEU A 262 -21.53 2.92 -23.53
N LEU A 263 -20.89 1.76 -23.33
CA LEU A 263 -21.44 0.46 -23.69
C LEU A 263 -22.37 -0.11 -22.58
N PRO A 264 -23.20 -1.12 -22.92
CA PRO A 264 -23.89 -1.94 -21.93
C PRO A 264 -22.91 -2.56 -20.92
N GLN A 265 -23.40 -2.92 -19.73
CA GLN A 265 -22.53 -3.43 -18.67
C GLN A 265 -21.68 -4.61 -19.12
N SER A 266 -20.37 -4.42 -19.00
CA SER A 266 -19.37 -5.45 -19.21
C SER A 266 -19.61 -6.66 -18.28
N PRO A 267 -19.39 -7.90 -18.76
CA PRO A 267 -19.58 -9.10 -17.95
C PRO A 267 -18.74 -9.06 -16.67
N MET A 268 -19.41 -9.20 -15.53
CA MET A 268 -18.78 -9.41 -14.24
C MET A 268 -19.42 -10.62 -13.57
N GLY A 269 -18.59 -11.51 -13.05
CA GLY A 269 -18.97 -12.66 -12.26
C GLY A 269 -17.91 -12.86 -11.20
N TYR A 270 -18.34 -12.97 -9.95
CA TYR A 270 -17.43 -13.20 -8.83
C TYR A 270 -18.05 -14.18 -7.86
N HIS A 271 -17.22 -15.11 -7.40
CA HIS A 271 -17.48 -15.98 -6.26
C HIS A 271 -16.33 -15.82 -5.27
N GLU A 272 -16.67 -15.67 -4.00
CA GLU A 272 -15.72 -15.77 -2.90
C GLU A 272 -16.20 -16.87 -1.97
N LEU A 273 -15.67 -18.06 -2.21
CA LEU A 273 -15.93 -19.24 -1.41
C LEU A 273 -15.00 -19.20 -0.20
N ALA A 274 -15.53 -19.40 0.99
CA ALA A 274 -14.75 -19.50 2.21
C ALA A 274 -15.26 -20.65 3.08
N ALA A 275 -14.34 -21.33 3.76
CA ALA A 275 -14.66 -22.32 4.76
C ALA A 275 -13.69 -22.20 5.94
N THR A 276 -14.20 -22.40 7.15
CA THR A 276 -13.36 -22.55 8.34
C THR A 276 -13.80 -23.74 9.16
N LEU A 277 -12.84 -24.39 9.81
CA LEU A 277 -13.06 -25.50 10.73
C LEU A 277 -12.11 -25.37 11.91
N SER A 278 -12.60 -25.52 13.12
CA SER A 278 -11.77 -25.47 14.32
C SER A 278 -12.33 -26.36 15.42
N GLY A 279 -11.47 -26.83 16.31
CA GLY A 279 -11.89 -27.71 17.40
C GLY A 279 -10.70 -28.35 18.13
N PRO A 280 -10.96 -29.32 19.01
CA PRO A 280 -9.91 -30.05 19.70
C PRO A 280 -9.27 -31.08 18.76
N VAL A 281 -7.97 -31.33 18.92
CA VAL A 281 -7.29 -32.44 18.23
C VAL A 281 -7.63 -33.74 18.95
N VAL A 282 -8.47 -34.58 18.34
CA VAL A 282 -8.86 -35.88 18.90
C VAL A 282 -8.52 -36.97 17.88
N LEU A 283 -7.57 -37.83 18.23
CA LEU A 283 -7.23 -39.04 17.49
C LEU A 283 -7.77 -40.23 18.30
N PRO A 284 -8.84 -40.91 17.86
CA PRO A 284 -9.47 -41.99 18.60
C PRO A 284 -8.46 -43.05 19.06
N GLY A 285 -8.47 -43.38 20.35
CA GLY A 285 -7.57 -44.37 20.96
C GLY A 285 -6.11 -43.95 21.17
N LEU A 286 -5.67 -42.82 20.59
CA LEU A 286 -4.26 -42.38 20.62
C LEU A 286 -4.07 -41.05 21.38
N TYR A 287 -4.95 -40.08 21.17
CA TYR A 287 -4.79 -38.75 21.72
C TYR A 287 -6.12 -38.02 21.91
N ASN A 288 -6.37 -37.50 23.11
CA ASN A 288 -7.50 -36.63 23.40
C ASN A 288 -6.98 -35.25 23.80
N GLY A 289 -6.94 -34.33 22.83
CA GLY A 289 -6.48 -32.97 23.01
C GLY A 289 -7.51 -32.02 23.62
N ARG A 290 -8.67 -32.50 24.10
CA ARG A 290 -9.59 -31.62 24.85
C ARG A 290 -8.84 -30.97 26.02
N ASP A 291 -9.15 -29.70 26.25
CA ASP A 291 -8.51 -28.82 27.23
C ASP A 291 -7.00 -28.57 27.02
N ARG A 292 -6.39 -29.07 25.93
CA ARG A 292 -4.93 -29.08 25.73
C ARG A 292 -4.48 -28.64 24.35
N THR A 293 -5.13 -29.10 23.29
CA THR A 293 -4.66 -29.00 21.91
C THR A 293 -5.79 -28.70 20.96
N PHE A 294 -5.64 -27.61 20.24
CA PHE A 294 -6.67 -27.10 19.35
C PHE A 294 -6.10 -26.83 17.96
N PHE A 295 -6.94 -26.99 16.95
CA PHE A 295 -6.62 -26.66 15.57
C PHE A 295 -7.59 -25.62 15.01
N LEU A 296 -7.11 -24.89 14.00
CA LEU A 296 -7.90 -24.04 13.11
C LEU A 296 -7.42 -24.26 11.68
N LEU A 297 -8.38 -24.50 10.78
CA LEU A 297 -8.20 -24.56 9.34
C LEU A 297 -9.08 -23.47 8.70
N GLY A 298 -8.49 -22.70 7.80
CA GLY A 298 -9.18 -21.71 6.98
C GLY A 298 -8.84 -21.94 5.51
N TRP A 299 -9.84 -21.86 4.66
CA TRP A 299 -9.68 -21.88 3.22
C TRP A 299 -10.56 -20.81 2.60
N GLN A 300 -10.02 -20.08 1.62
CA GLN A 300 -10.77 -19.08 0.87
C GLN A 300 -10.33 -19.08 -0.58
N ARG A 301 -11.29 -19.11 -1.51
CA ARG A 301 -11.05 -19.01 -2.94
C ARG A 301 -11.88 -17.90 -3.57
N HIS A 302 -11.15 -16.96 -4.15
CA HIS A 302 -11.66 -15.88 -4.94
C HIS A 302 -11.56 -16.26 -6.41
N HIS A 303 -12.70 -16.23 -7.11
CA HIS A 303 -12.76 -16.36 -8.56
C HIS A 303 -13.48 -15.15 -9.12
N GLU A 304 -12.73 -14.27 -9.77
CA GLU A 304 -13.27 -13.09 -10.42
C GLU A 304 -13.04 -13.15 -11.93
N LYS A 305 -14.12 -12.97 -12.68
CA LYS A 305 -14.12 -12.66 -14.11
C LYS A 305 -14.80 -11.32 -14.25
N ALA A 306 -14.05 -10.29 -14.60
CA ALA A 306 -14.60 -8.96 -14.80
C ALA A 306 -14.19 -8.41 -16.16
N SER A 307 -14.89 -7.38 -16.55
CA SER A 307 -14.63 -6.62 -17.76
C SER A 307 -15.10 -5.20 -17.50
N GLU A 308 -14.42 -4.22 -18.10
CA GLU A 308 -14.79 -2.82 -18.05
C GLU A 308 -14.78 -2.27 -19.48
N THR A 309 -15.63 -1.30 -19.78
CA THR A 309 -15.56 -0.61 -21.08
C THR A 309 -14.29 0.23 -21.10
N ALA A 310 -13.41 -0.02 -22.06
CA ALA A 310 -12.27 0.83 -22.34
C ALA A 310 -12.45 1.48 -23.70
N VAL A 311 -12.02 2.74 -23.80
CA VAL A 311 -11.96 3.49 -25.04
C VAL A 311 -10.49 3.77 -25.31
N THR A 312 -10.04 3.50 -26.53
CA THR A 312 -8.67 3.76 -26.98
C THR A 312 -8.68 4.22 -28.43
N ALA A 313 -7.49 4.48 -28.98
CA ALA A 313 -7.28 4.68 -30.40
C ALA A 313 -6.58 3.46 -31.00
N VAL A 314 -6.96 3.12 -32.23
CA VAL A 314 -6.28 2.15 -33.11
C VAL A 314 -6.00 2.82 -34.48
N PRO A 315 -5.00 2.36 -35.26
CA PRO A 315 -4.75 2.91 -36.58
C PRO A 315 -5.98 2.86 -37.48
N THR A 316 -6.21 3.91 -38.28
CA THR A 316 -7.24 3.88 -39.32
C THR A 316 -6.75 3.09 -40.53
N GLU A 317 -7.67 2.63 -41.37
CA GLU A 317 -7.33 1.98 -42.64
C GLU A 317 -6.51 2.90 -43.56
N ALA A 318 -6.79 4.20 -43.54
CA ALA A 318 -5.99 5.22 -44.21
C ALA A 318 -4.52 5.20 -43.72
N MET A 319 -4.30 5.21 -42.39
CA MET A 319 -2.94 5.14 -41.82
C MET A 319 -2.22 3.84 -42.19
N LEU A 320 -2.92 2.69 -42.16
CA LEU A 320 -2.35 1.39 -42.55
C LEU A 320 -1.92 1.35 -44.02
N ASN A 321 -2.55 2.17 -44.87
CA ASN A 321 -2.20 2.34 -46.29
C ASN A 321 -1.33 3.58 -46.56
N GLY A 322 -0.79 4.24 -45.53
CA GLY A 322 0.17 5.34 -45.65
C GLY A 322 -0.43 6.73 -45.80
N ASP A 323 -1.73 6.93 -45.60
CA ASP A 323 -2.42 8.22 -45.68
C ASP A 323 -2.55 8.88 -44.30
N PHE A 324 -1.86 10.01 -44.12
CA PHE A 324 -1.84 10.83 -42.91
C PHE A 324 -2.40 12.24 -43.15
N SER A 325 -3.17 12.43 -44.24
CA SER A 325 -3.78 13.72 -44.56
C SER A 325 -4.77 14.19 -43.49
N PHE A 326 -5.46 13.23 -42.84
CA PHE A 326 -6.47 13.49 -41.80
C PHE A 326 -7.48 14.57 -42.21
N ASN A 327 -7.97 14.51 -43.46
CA ASN A 327 -8.85 15.50 -44.07
C ASN A 327 -8.29 16.95 -44.04
N GLY A 328 -6.98 17.10 -44.16
CA GLY A 328 -6.27 18.38 -44.15
C GLY A 328 -5.83 18.85 -42.76
N LEU A 329 -6.18 18.13 -41.69
CA LEU A 329 -5.76 18.46 -40.32
C LEU A 329 -4.37 17.92 -39.98
N GLY A 330 -3.86 16.95 -40.74
CA GLY A 330 -2.65 16.22 -40.37
C GLY A 330 -1.39 17.07 -40.43
N TYR A 331 -0.48 16.81 -39.49
CA TYR A 331 0.83 17.43 -39.53
C TYR A 331 1.55 17.10 -40.84
N PRO A 332 2.25 18.06 -41.46
CA PRO A 332 3.05 17.79 -42.66
C PRO A 332 4.05 16.65 -42.42
N ILE A 333 4.07 15.67 -43.32
CA ILE A 333 4.96 14.49 -43.25
C ILE A 333 6.07 14.66 -44.29
N PHE A 334 7.32 14.51 -43.87
CA PHE A 334 8.50 14.69 -44.71
C PHE A 334 9.21 13.35 -44.99
N ASP A 335 9.85 13.25 -46.14
CA ASP A 335 10.66 12.10 -46.51
C ASP A 335 12.02 12.14 -45.80
N PRO A 336 12.29 11.24 -44.83
CA PRO A 336 13.57 11.18 -44.12
C PRO A 336 14.76 10.95 -45.05
N PHE A 337 14.58 10.31 -46.21
CA PHE A 337 15.66 9.96 -47.12
C PHE A 337 16.12 11.12 -48.01
N THR A 338 15.42 12.25 -47.97
CA THR A 338 15.77 13.50 -48.70
C THR A 338 16.52 14.51 -47.84
N THR A 339 16.82 14.16 -46.58
CA THR A 339 17.44 15.05 -45.59
C THR A 339 18.77 15.61 -46.10
N ARG A 340 18.87 16.93 -46.25
CA ARG A 340 20.06 17.63 -46.74
C ARG A 340 20.21 19.01 -46.10
N GLN A 341 21.40 19.60 -46.19
CA GLN A 341 21.59 21.00 -45.79
C GLN A 341 21.41 21.91 -47.01
N VAL A 342 20.65 22.98 -46.84
CA VAL A 342 20.50 24.08 -47.80
C VAL A 342 20.71 25.38 -47.03
N ASN A 343 21.71 26.17 -47.40
CA ASN A 343 22.06 27.45 -46.74
C ASN A 343 22.30 27.32 -45.21
N GLY A 344 22.87 26.19 -44.76
CA GLY A 344 23.13 25.92 -43.35
C GLY A 344 21.91 25.44 -42.54
N GLU A 345 20.72 25.37 -43.16
CA GLU A 345 19.53 24.78 -42.55
C GLU A 345 19.31 23.35 -43.04
N TRP A 346 18.84 22.49 -42.14
CA TRP A 346 18.44 21.14 -42.49
C TRP A 346 17.03 21.14 -43.09
N VAL A 347 16.91 20.59 -44.30
CA VAL A 347 15.64 20.51 -45.03
C VAL A 347 15.31 19.06 -45.40
N ARG A 348 14.02 18.79 -45.55
CA ARG A 348 13.46 17.55 -46.12
C ARG A 348 12.35 17.91 -47.08
N ASP A 349 12.16 17.07 -48.10
CA ASP A 349 11.06 17.23 -49.04
C ASP A 349 9.77 16.63 -48.44
N PRO A 350 8.61 17.30 -48.56
CA PRO A 350 7.35 16.80 -48.03
C PRO A 350 6.82 15.65 -48.90
N PHE A 351 6.13 14.67 -48.28
CA PHE A 351 5.33 13.73 -49.03
C PHE A 351 4.08 14.44 -49.59
N PRO A 352 3.83 14.37 -50.91
CA PRO A 352 2.63 14.98 -51.50
C PRO A 352 1.35 14.51 -50.81
N GLY A 353 0.54 15.46 -50.33
CA GLY A 353 -0.72 15.19 -49.64
C GLY A 353 -0.60 14.39 -48.34
N ASN A 354 0.57 14.35 -47.70
CA ASN A 354 0.86 13.51 -46.52
C ASN A 354 0.61 12.01 -46.77
N ARG A 355 0.85 11.53 -48.01
CA ARG A 355 0.69 10.13 -48.40
C ARG A 355 2.04 9.48 -48.65
N ILE A 356 2.33 8.40 -47.93
CA ILE A 356 3.53 7.58 -48.11
C ILE A 356 3.20 6.44 -49.08
N PRO A 357 3.93 6.29 -50.20
CA PRO A 357 3.74 5.16 -51.11
C PRO A 357 3.99 3.83 -50.40
N VAL A 358 3.07 2.86 -50.58
CA VAL A 358 3.20 1.51 -49.99
C VAL A 358 4.50 0.81 -50.41
N SER A 359 5.01 1.10 -51.60
CA SER A 359 6.31 0.61 -52.10
C SER A 359 7.49 1.01 -51.20
N MET A 360 7.40 2.13 -50.49
CA MET A 360 8.43 2.62 -49.56
C MET A 360 8.34 2.00 -48.16
N PHE A 361 7.29 1.22 -47.87
CA PHE A 361 7.16 0.57 -46.57
C PHE A 361 8.34 -0.37 -46.33
N ASP A 362 8.92 -0.27 -45.14
CA ASP A 362 10.00 -1.15 -44.71
C ASP A 362 9.53 -2.60 -44.59
N PRO A 363 10.35 -3.59 -45.01
CA PRO A 363 10.00 -5.01 -44.89
C PRO A 363 9.60 -5.42 -43.47
N VAL A 364 10.23 -4.86 -42.42
CA VAL A 364 9.91 -5.16 -41.02
C VAL A 364 8.52 -4.65 -40.67
N ALA A 365 8.18 -3.43 -41.09
CA ALA A 365 6.85 -2.87 -40.89
C ALA A 365 5.78 -3.70 -41.61
N ARG A 366 6.04 -4.13 -42.86
CA ARG A 366 5.14 -5.05 -43.59
C ARG A 366 4.97 -6.38 -42.87
N ASN A 367 6.05 -7.02 -42.45
CA ASN A 367 6.02 -8.29 -41.70
C ASN A 367 5.22 -8.17 -40.39
N PHE A 368 5.37 -7.04 -39.70
CA PHE A 368 4.61 -6.74 -38.49
C PHE A 368 3.12 -6.50 -38.79
N LEU A 369 2.79 -5.68 -39.79
CA LEU A 369 1.40 -5.38 -40.18
C LEU A 369 0.66 -6.60 -40.73
N ASN A 370 1.35 -7.51 -41.42
CA ASN A 370 0.81 -8.78 -41.91
C ASN A 370 0.31 -9.70 -40.78
N ARG A 371 0.68 -9.42 -39.52
CA ARG A 371 0.13 -10.13 -38.34
C ARG A 371 -1.19 -9.55 -37.82
N ASN A 372 -1.73 -8.52 -38.47
CA ASN A 372 -2.91 -7.78 -38.02
C ASN A 372 -2.82 -7.38 -36.54
N PRO A 373 -1.82 -6.55 -36.16
CA PRO A 373 -1.49 -6.26 -34.77
C PRO A 373 -2.62 -5.56 -33.99
N TRP A 374 -3.44 -4.74 -34.66
CA TRP A 374 -4.51 -3.97 -34.04
C TRP A 374 -5.89 -4.37 -34.54
N HIS A 375 -6.89 -4.19 -33.70
CA HIS A 375 -8.29 -4.24 -34.13
C HIS A 375 -8.62 -3.06 -35.05
N ARG A 376 -9.66 -3.23 -35.88
CA ARG A 376 -10.18 -2.14 -36.72
C ARG A 376 -11.03 -1.17 -35.87
N PRO A 377 -11.06 0.13 -36.19
CA PRO A 377 -11.97 1.08 -35.55
C PRO A 377 -13.42 0.59 -35.57
N ASN A 378 -14.16 0.77 -34.49
CA ASN A 378 -15.56 0.32 -34.36
C ASN A 378 -16.52 1.40 -33.87
N GLN A 379 -16.04 2.63 -33.71
CA GLN A 379 -16.85 3.81 -33.47
C GLN A 379 -16.22 5.03 -34.16
N PRO A 380 -16.99 6.10 -34.43
CA PRO A 380 -16.49 7.24 -35.22
C PRO A 380 -15.25 7.93 -34.62
N GLY A 381 -15.18 8.06 -33.29
CA GLY A 381 -14.12 8.81 -32.60
C GLY A 381 -14.04 10.27 -33.06
N TYR A 382 -12.86 10.87 -32.94
CA TYR A 382 -12.50 12.14 -33.57
C TYR A 382 -11.04 12.14 -34.02
N ILE A 383 -10.68 13.03 -34.93
CA ILE A 383 -9.33 13.14 -35.48
C ILE A 383 -8.67 14.44 -35.00
N GLU A 384 -7.43 14.35 -34.53
CA GLU A 384 -6.54 15.49 -34.27
C GLU A 384 -5.38 15.47 -35.27
N ALA A 385 -4.59 16.53 -35.35
CA ALA A 385 -3.44 16.63 -36.27
C ALA A 385 -2.40 15.49 -36.12
N GLY A 386 -2.32 14.89 -34.93
CA GLY A 386 -1.44 13.75 -34.64
C GLY A 386 -2.04 12.36 -34.92
N GLY A 387 -3.33 12.26 -35.23
CA GLY A 387 -4.00 10.99 -35.52
C GLY A 387 -5.36 10.80 -34.83
N PRO A 388 -5.94 9.59 -34.91
CA PRO A 388 -7.25 9.30 -34.36
C PRO A 388 -7.27 9.26 -32.84
N ARG A 389 -8.40 9.63 -32.27
CA ARG A 389 -8.73 9.54 -30.84
C ARG A 389 -10.04 8.79 -30.67
N GLU A 390 -10.09 7.95 -29.64
CA GLU A 390 -11.33 7.31 -29.18
C GLU A 390 -12.11 6.61 -30.31
N ASN A 391 -11.43 6.08 -31.35
CA ASN A 391 -12.06 5.42 -32.48
C ASN A 391 -12.27 3.91 -32.26
N PHE A 392 -11.89 3.40 -31.10
CA PHE A 392 -12.11 2.02 -30.71
C PHE A 392 -12.61 1.89 -29.28
N VAL A 393 -13.67 1.11 -29.11
CA VAL A 393 -14.24 0.76 -27.81
C VAL A 393 -14.40 -0.75 -27.70
N ALA A 394 -13.92 -1.34 -26.62
CA ALA A 394 -14.14 -2.75 -26.34
C ALA A 394 -14.15 -3.00 -24.83
N ALA A 395 -14.52 -4.22 -24.48
CA ALA A 395 -14.55 -4.66 -23.10
C ALA A 395 -13.18 -5.25 -22.72
N THR A 396 -12.54 -4.75 -21.67
CA THR A 396 -11.28 -5.31 -21.13
C THR A 396 -11.49 -6.74 -20.62
N ARG A 397 -10.44 -7.55 -20.56
CA ARG A 397 -10.53 -8.90 -19.98
C ARG A 397 -9.81 -8.92 -18.64
N TYR A 398 -10.52 -9.23 -17.56
CA TYR A 398 -9.91 -9.47 -16.26
C TYR A 398 -10.27 -10.84 -15.72
N ARG A 399 -9.26 -11.62 -15.34
CA ARG A 399 -9.44 -12.90 -14.64
C ARG A 399 -8.46 -13.00 -13.49
N SER A 400 -8.98 -13.21 -12.29
CA SER A 400 -8.18 -13.41 -11.09
C SER A 400 -8.66 -14.63 -10.33
N TYR A 401 -7.72 -15.51 -10.03
CA TYR A 401 -7.90 -16.68 -9.18
C TYR A 401 -6.99 -16.52 -7.98
N ARG A 402 -7.55 -16.55 -6.78
CA ARG A 402 -6.76 -16.44 -5.56
C ARG A 402 -7.23 -17.49 -4.59
N SER A 403 -6.30 -18.26 -4.06
CA SER A 403 -6.56 -19.24 -3.02
C SER A 403 -5.75 -18.88 -1.80
N ARG A 404 -6.36 -18.96 -0.63
CA ARG A 404 -5.74 -18.71 0.66
C ARG A 404 -5.99 -19.93 1.54
N MET A 405 -4.97 -20.30 2.29
CA MET A 405 -5.06 -21.36 3.28
C MET A 405 -4.41 -20.88 4.56
N ASP A 406 -5.06 -21.14 5.69
CA ASP A 406 -4.54 -20.84 7.02
C ASP A 406 -4.65 -22.09 7.88
N VAL A 407 -3.58 -22.40 8.60
CA VAL A 407 -3.51 -23.49 9.56
C VAL A 407 -2.91 -22.96 10.84
N LYS A 408 -3.53 -23.24 11.98
CA LYS A 408 -3.00 -22.91 13.30
C LYS A 408 -3.22 -24.05 14.28
N PHE A 409 -2.23 -24.31 15.10
CA PHE A 409 -2.26 -25.26 16.20
C PHE A 409 -1.89 -24.56 17.49
N ASP A 410 -2.73 -24.67 18.51
CA ASP A 410 -2.50 -24.15 19.86
C ASP A 410 -2.31 -25.33 20.82
N GLN A 411 -1.31 -25.27 21.69
CA GLN A 411 -1.00 -26.31 22.68
C GLN A 411 -0.74 -25.67 24.04
N GLN A 412 -1.39 -26.18 25.09
CA GLN A 412 -0.97 -25.98 26.48
C GLN A 412 -0.34 -27.27 27.01
N LEU A 413 0.94 -27.19 27.40
CA LEU A 413 1.67 -28.31 28.00
C LEU A 413 1.45 -28.35 29.52
N SER A 414 1.38 -27.17 30.14
CA SER A 414 1.02 -26.97 31.54
C SER A 414 0.38 -25.58 31.72
N PRO A 415 -0.20 -25.25 32.89
CA PRO A 415 -0.67 -23.88 33.17
C PRO A 415 0.41 -22.80 33.00
N ALA A 416 1.69 -23.19 33.10
CA ALA A 416 2.84 -22.31 32.97
C ALA A 416 3.47 -22.32 31.56
N HIS A 417 3.14 -23.27 30.67
CA HIS A 417 3.83 -23.42 29.39
C HIS A 417 2.84 -23.74 28.25
N LYS A 418 2.83 -22.87 27.23
CA LYS A 418 1.99 -23.02 26.04
C LYS A 418 2.71 -22.50 24.80
N PHE A 419 2.36 -23.03 23.64
CA PHE A 419 2.88 -22.57 22.36
C PHE A 419 1.81 -22.62 21.26
N PHE A 420 2.07 -21.94 20.15
CA PHE A 420 1.31 -22.13 18.92
C PHE A 420 2.22 -22.13 17.69
N VAL A 421 1.75 -22.79 16.64
CA VAL A 421 2.31 -22.73 15.29
C VAL A 421 1.20 -22.30 14.34
N ARG A 422 1.47 -21.31 13.47
CA ARG A 422 0.58 -20.90 12.39
C ARG A 422 1.33 -20.87 11.07
N TYR A 423 0.71 -21.41 10.03
CA TYR A 423 1.14 -21.23 8.65
C TYR A 423 -0.01 -20.70 7.80
N SER A 424 0.26 -19.64 7.04
CA SER A 424 -0.68 -19.10 6.05
C SER A 424 -0.01 -19.07 4.68
N HIS A 425 -0.76 -19.40 3.64
CA HIS A 425 -0.29 -19.39 2.26
C HIS A 425 -1.30 -18.76 1.32
N ASN A 426 -0.81 -17.96 0.38
CA ASN A 426 -1.60 -17.29 -0.65
C ASN A 426 -1.05 -17.70 -2.02
N TRP A 427 -1.90 -18.30 -2.84
CA TRP A 427 -1.66 -18.48 -4.27
C TRP A 427 -2.45 -17.42 -5.00
N HIS A 428 -1.77 -16.48 -5.64
CA HIS A 428 -2.42 -15.43 -6.41
C HIS A 428 -2.05 -15.57 -7.88
N TRP A 429 -3.04 -15.82 -8.71
CA TRP A 429 -2.87 -15.88 -10.16
C TRP A 429 -3.78 -14.85 -10.82
N VAL A 430 -3.19 -13.80 -11.37
CA VAL A 430 -3.87 -12.89 -12.30
C VAL A 430 -3.42 -13.27 -13.70
N TRP A 431 -4.41 -13.56 -14.55
CA TRP A 431 -4.17 -13.93 -15.94
C TRP A 431 -4.09 -12.69 -16.83
N SER A 432 -5.01 -11.74 -16.64
CA SER A 432 -5.04 -10.49 -17.39
C SER A 432 -5.49 -9.33 -16.50
N ASN A 433 -4.90 -8.15 -16.67
CA ASN A 433 -5.15 -6.97 -15.85
C ASN A 433 -6.38 -6.17 -16.31
N ARG A 434 -7.01 -5.39 -15.42
CA ARG A 434 -8.20 -4.59 -15.76
C ARG A 434 -7.92 -3.46 -16.77
N GLY A 435 -6.66 -3.04 -16.88
CA GLY A 435 -6.16 -2.10 -17.89
C GLY A 435 -5.65 -2.80 -19.15
N ASP A 436 -6.27 -3.93 -19.52
CA ASP A 436 -5.99 -4.67 -20.74
C ASP A 436 -5.92 -3.74 -21.95
N ASN A 437 -4.87 -3.84 -22.78
CA ASN A 437 -4.78 -3.00 -23.97
C ASN A 437 -5.68 -3.58 -25.05
N ILE A 438 -6.93 -3.15 -25.02
CA ILE A 438 -7.98 -3.60 -25.93
C ILE A 438 -7.71 -3.27 -27.41
N GLY A 439 -6.73 -2.42 -27.72
CA GLY A 439 -6.43 -2.02 -29.09
C GLY A 439 -5.72 -3.11 -29.90
N TYR A 440 -5.04 -4.05 -29.27
CA TYR A 440 -4.32 -5.12 -29.97
C TYR A 440 -5.25 -6.26 -30.36
N ALA A 441 -5.21 -6.67 -31.63
CA ALA A 441 -5.75 -7.95 -32.08
C ALA A 441 -4.72 -9.09 -31.94
N TRP A 442 -3.44 -8.75 -31.95
CA TRP A 442 -2.36 -9.70 -31.74
C TRP A 442 -1.94 -9.75 -30.27
N GLU A 443 -2.45 -10.73 -29.53
CA GLU A 443 -2.32 -10.82 -28.06
C GLU A 443 -0.87 -10.92 -27.56
N LEU A 444 0.10 -11.36 -28.38
CA LEU A 444 1.52 -11.34 -28.00
C LEU A 444 2.05 -9.93 -27.73
N LEU A 445 1.39 -8.90 -28.26
CA LEU A 445 1.76 -7.50 -28.05
C LEU A 445 1.25 -6.92 -26.73
N ASN A 446 0.36 -7.65 -26.06
CA ASN A 446 -0.40 -7.15 -24.94
C ASN A 446 0.30 -7.43 -23.60
N PRO A 447 0.97 -6.44 -22.98
CA PRO A 447 1.68 -6.66 -21.72
C PRO A 447 0.74 -6.99 -20.55
N ALA A 448 -0.53 -6.60 -20.66
CA ALA A 448 -1.55 -6.80 -19.65
C ALA A 448 -2.23 -8.18 -19.74
N GLY A 449 -2.03 -8.91 -20.84
CA GLY A 449 -2.46 -10.30 -21.02
C GLY A 449 -1.46 -11.33 -20.47
N VAL A 450 -0.30 -10.89 -19.98
CA VAL A 450 0.74 -11.78 -19.43
C VAL A 450 0.40 -12.13 -17.97
N PRO A 451 0.29 -13.42 -17.61
CA PRO A 451 0.03 -13.81 -16.23
C PRO A 451 1.14 -13.39 -15.27
N THR A 452 0.75 -12.92 -14.09
CA THR A 452 1.69 -12.49 -13.03
C THR A 452 1.45 -13.24 -11.71
N PRO A 453 1.71 -14.56 -11.65
CA PRO A 453 1.54 -15.32 -10.41
C PRO A 453 2.39 -14.72 -9.28
N THR A 454 1.76 -14.62 -8.11
CA THR A 454 2.36 -14.14 -6.87
C THR A 454 2.01 -15.09 -5.74
N ASP A 455 3.01 -15.78 -5.21
CA ASP A 455 2.82 -16.69 -4.08
C ASP A 455 3.39 -16.07 -2.82
N MET A 456 2.71 -16.26 -1.70
CA MET A 456 3.21 -15.78 -0.41
C MET A 456 2.94 -16.75 0.73
N GLY A 457 4.00 -17.17 1.42
CA GLY A 457 3.93 -17.98 2.63
C GLY A 457 4.36 -17.17 3.86
N ASN A 458 3.71 -17.44 4.99
CA ASN A 458 4.01 -16.76 6.25
C ASN A 458 3.82 -17.73 7.44
N LEU A 459 4.91 -18.01 8.13
CA LEU A 459 5.01 -18.89 9.30
C LEU A 459 5.17 -18.05 10.56
N ALA A 460 4.43 -18.41 11.61
CA ALA A 460 4.64 -17.92 12.97
C ALA A 460 4.73 -19.11 13.94
N PHE A 461 5.74 -19.10 14.79
CA PHE A 461 5.84 -19.95 15.97
C PHE A 461 6.02 -19.05 17.18
N SER A 462 5.30 -19.35 18.24
CA SER A 462 5.51 -18.68 19.52
C SER A 462 5.37 -19.63 20.68
N ASP A 463 6.29 -19.50 21.63
CA ASP A 463 6.35 -20.22 22.88
C ASP A 463 6.21 -19.23 24.03
N THR A 464 5.38 -19.53 25.03
CA THR A 464 5.18 -18.69 26.22
C THR A 464 5.36 -19.52 27.47
N TRP A 465 6.32 -19.12 28.30
CA TRP A 465 6.70 -19.82 29.52
C TRP A 465 6.68 -18.88 30.75
N THR A 466 5.79 -19.15 31.69
CA THR A 466 5.76 -18.54 33.02
C THR A 466 6.82 -19.21 33.91
N LEU A 467 7.99 -18.59 34.01
CA LEU A 467 9.13 -19.09 34.80
C LEU A 467 8.88 -18.95 36.32
N SER A 468 8.15 -17.91 36.73
CA SER A 468 7.68 -17.71 38.10
C SER A 468 6.37 -16.91 38.09
N PRO A 469 5.65 -16.79 39.22
CA PRO A 469 4.41 -15.99 39.29
C PRO A 469 4.57 -14.51 38.89
N THR A 470 5.80 -14.01 38.83
CA THR A 470 6.13 -12.62 38.47
C THR A 470 7.04 -12.51 37.25
N THR A 471 7.53 -13.63 36.69
CA THR A 471 8.42 -13.66 35.52
C THR A 471 7.86 -14.54 34.42
N ILE A 472 7.74 -13.98 33.22
CA ILE A 472 7.21 -14.69 32.06
C ILE A 472 8.13 -14.44 30.87
N ASN A 473 8.29 -15.43 29.99
CA ASN A 473 9.06 -15.39 28.76
C ASN A 473 8.16 -15.73 27.55
N GLU A 474 8.39 -15.08 26.42
CA GLU A 474 7.77 -15.33 25.13
C GLU A 474 8.86 -15.32 24.06
N PHE A 475 9.05 -16.47 23.42
CA PHE A 475 9.91 -16.59 22.26
C PHE A 475 9.07 -16.57 20.99
N ARG A 476 9.59 -15.97 19.91
CA ARG A 476 8.94 -15.96 18.60
C ARG A 476 9.91 -16.19 17.47
N LEU A 477 9.49 -17.05 16.55
CA LEU A 477 10.09 -17.24 15.24
C LEU A 477 9.07 -16.89 14.15
N GLY A 478 9.48 -16.07 13.20
CA GLY A 478 8.67 -15.68 12.06
C GLY A 478 9.43 -15.86 10.75
N ALA A 479 8.72 -16.29 9.71
CA ALA A 479 9.28 -16.35 8.35
C ALA A 479 8.24 -15.93 7.31
N THR A 480 8.60 -14.99 6.45
CA THR A 480 7.76 -14.51 5.33
C THR A 480 8.51 -14.68 4.05
N ARG A 481 7.86 -15.28 3.04
CA ARG A 481 8.44 -15.46 1.70
C ARG A 481 7.42 -15.12 0.64
N ARG A 482 7.80 -14.25 -0.29
CA ARG A 482 7.01 -13.86 -1.46
C ARG A 482 7.75 -14.19 -2.75
N ILE A 483 7.06 -14.76 -3.73
CA ILE A 483 7.57 -15.01 -5.07
C ILE A 483 6.65 -14.31 -6.07
N TYR A 484 7.22 -13.48 -6.94
CA TYR A 484 6.52 -12.88 -8.08
C TYR A 484 7.21 -13.31 -9.36
N THR A 485 6.43 -13.74 -10.35
CA THR A 485 6.94 -14.10 -11.67
C THR A 485 6.07 -13.48 -12.75
N ARG A 486 6.71 -12.97 -13.81
CA ARG A 486 6.08 -12.53 -15.04
C ARG A 486 6.94 -13.04 -16.20
N ARG A 487 6.33 -13.79 -17.11
CA ARG A 487 7.01 -14.33 -18.30
C ARG A 487 6.08 -14.20 -19.51
N PRO A 488 6.30 -13.21 -20.39
CA PRO A 488 5.54 -13.08 -21.63
C PRO A 488 5.74 -14.29 -22.54
N GLU A 489 4.71 -14.65 -23.31
CA GLU A 489 4.79 -15.76 -24.29
C GLU A 489 5.79 -15.46 -25.42
N SER A 490 6.04 -14.18 -25.71
CA SER A 490 7.03 -13.73 -26.69
C SER A 490 8.49 -13.91 -26.23
N TYR A 491 8.73 -14.20 -24.95
CA TYR A 491 10.08 -14.31 -24.40
C TYR A 491 10.84 -15.54 -24.93
N GLY A 492 12.04 -15.30 -25.48
CA GLY A 492 12.91 -16.33 -26.06
C GLY A 492 12.44 -16.87 -27.41
N GLN A 493 11.54 -16.16 -28.10
CA GLN A 493 10.93 -16.63 -29.35
C GLN A 493 11.58 -16.07 -30.62
N GLY A 494 12.65 -15.26 -30.52
CA GLY A 494 13.38 -14.75 -31.69
C GLY A 494 12.55 -13.79 -32.56
N TRP A 495 11.70 -12.95 -31.96
CA TRP A 495 10.77 -12.11 -32.72
C TRP A 495 11.44 -11.04 -33.57
N ALA A 496 12.62 -10.55 -33.18
CA ALA A 496 13.37 -9.62 -34.01
C ALA A 496 13.74 -10.23 -35.37
N GLU A 497 14.29 -11.44 -35.36
CA GLU A 497 14.60 -12.21 -36.57
C GLU A 497 13.35 -12.53 -37.39
N LYS A 498 12.26 -12.99 -36.73
CA LYS A 498 10.98 -13.27 -37.40
C LYS A 498 10.35 -12.05 -38.09
N LEU A 499 10.62 -10.84 -37.58
CA LEU A 499 10.19 -9.59 -38.21
C LEU A 499 11.20 -9.09 -39.26
N GLY A 500 12.43 -9.61 -39.27
CA GLY A 500 13.49 -9.25 -40.23
C GLY A 500 14.43 -8.14 -39.74
N ILE A 501 14.59 -7.96 -38.42
CA ILE A 501 15.54 -7.01 -37.84
C ILE A 501 16.86 -7.76 -37.53
N PRO A 502 17.93 -7.55 -38.30
CA PRO A 502 19.22 -8.22 -38.04
C PRO A 502 19.95 -7.63 -36.82
N ASN A 503 20.96 -8.35 -36.30
CA ASN A 503 21.82 -7.92 -35.18
C ASN A 503 21.12 -7.70 -33.83
N VAL A 504 19.95 -8.32 -33.62
CA VAL A 504 19.16 -8.15 -32.39
C VAL A 504 19.09 -9.47 -31.61
N PRO A 505 19.34 -9.43 -30.28
CA PRO A 505 19.19 -10.62 -29.41
C PRO A 505 17.75 -11.18 -29.37
N PRO A 506 17.56 -12.52 -29.22
CA PRO A 506 16.27 -13.20 -29.39
C PRO A 506 15.36 -13.23 -28.14
N GLU A 507 15.82 -12.72 -26.99
CA GLU A 507 15.20 -12.97 -25.68
C GLU A 507 13.86 -12.25 -25.50
N THR A 508 13.66 -11.06 -26.08
CA THR A 508 12.40 -10.28 -25.95
C THR A 508 11.80 -9.93 -27.30
N PHE A 509 10.61 -9.33 -27.27
CA PHE A 509 10.00 -8.76 -28.46
C PHE A 509 10.51 -7.31 -28.68
N PRO A 510 10.90 -6.92 -29.91
CA PRO A 510 11.25 -5.54 -30.23
C PRO A 510 10.14 -4.55 -29.91
N GLN A 511 10.40 -3.58 -29.02
CA GLN A 511 9.37 -2.59 -28.64
C GLN A 511 9.40 -1.40 -29.61
N PHE A 512 8.25 -0.97 -30.14
CA PHE A 512 8.16 0.18 -31.05
C PHE A 512 7.44 1.35 -30.36
N ASN A 513 8.15 2.48 -30.25
CA ASN A 513 7.67 3.69 -29.58
C ASN A 513 7.33 4.80 -30.59
N ASN A 514 6.67 5.86 -30.10
CA ASN A 514 6.23 7.03 -30.86
C ASN A 514 5.17 6.77 -31.94
N LEU A 515 4.60 5.56 -32.00
CA LEU A 515 3.60 5.22 -33.01
C LEU A 515 2.24 5.92 -32.83
N GLY A 516 1.98 6.52 -31.66
CA GLY A 516 0.62 6.88 -31.23
C GLY A 516 -0.19 5.70 -30.68
N PHE A 517 0.32 4.47 -30.86
CA PHE A 517 -0.21 3.22 -30.32
C PHE A 517 0.94 2.50 -29.61
N ALA A 518 0.77 2.07 -28.36
CA ALA A 518 1.82 1.33 -27.68
C ALA A 518 2.15 0.04 -28.46
N VAL A 519 3.41 -0.42 -28.43
CA VAL A 519 3.84 -1.79 -28.77
C VAL A 519 4.92 -2.19 -27.76
N ASN A 520 4.51 -2.86 -26.68
CA ASN A 520 5.42 -3.26 -25.62
C ASN A 520 4.92 -4.51 -24.89
N PRO A 521 5.38 -5.72 -25.27
CA PRO A 521 5.02 -6.97 -24.58
C PRO A 521 5.68 -7.11 -23.20
N GLY A 522 6.71 -6.29 -22.92
CA GLY A 522 7.62 -6.40 -21.79
C GLY A 522 8.48 -7.65 -21.82
N GLY A 523 9.28 -7.85 -20.77
CA GLY A 523 10.17 -9.00 -20.64
C GLY A 523 9.97 -9.86 -19.39
N LEU A 524 10.96 -10.72 -19.11
CA LEU A 524 10.97 -11.61 -17.95
C LEU A 524 11.22 -10.80 -16.67
N ALA A 525 10.41 -11.04 -15.64
CA ALA A 525 10.69 -10.54 -14.30
C ALA A 525 10.42 -11.63 -13.26
N LYS A 526 11.36 -11.85 -12.36
CA LYS A 526 11.18 -12.74 -11.21
C LYS A 526 11.82 -12.13 -9.98
N SER A 527 11.03 -12.02 -8.92
CA SER A 527 11.51 -11.54 -7.63
C SER A 527 11.14 -12.49 -6.50
N VAL A 528 12.08 -12.72 -5.58
CA VAL A 528 11.89 -13.50 -4.36
C VAL A 528 12.28 -12.64 -3.18
N ALA A 529 11.32 -12.33 -2.32
CA ALA A 529 11.54 -11.56 -1.09
C ALA A 529 11.37 -12.46 0.12
N GLU A 530 12.27 -12.33 1.10
CA GLU A 530 12.27 -13.14 2.31
C GLU A 530 12.63 -12.33 3.55
N GLU A 531 11.95 -12.63 4.65
CA GLU A 531 12.23 -12.12 5.99
C GLU A 531 12.19 -13.28 6.97
N ILE A 532 13.22 -13.40 7.80
CA ILE A 532 13.23 -14.31 8.96
C ILE A 532 13.43 -13.43 10.18
N SER A 533 12.52 -13.51 11.14
CA SER A 533 12.54 -12.73 12.37
C SER A 533 12.60 -13.65 13.58
N LEU A 534 13.45 -13.29 14.55
CA LEU A 534 13.46 -13.89 15.87
C LEU A 534 13.21 -12.77 16.88
N ALA A 535 12.28 -12.99 17.81
CA ALA A 535 12.01 -12.06 18.89
C ALA A 535 11.99 -12.79 20.24
N GLU A 536 12.52 -12.11 21.27
CA GLU A 536 12.60 -12.58 22.64
C GLU A 536 12.02 -11.52 23.60
N ASN A 537 11.08 -11.96 24.43
CA ASN A 537 10.09 -11.13 25.12
C ASN A 537 9.81 -11.67 26.56
N PHE A 538 10.43 -11.10 27.58
CA PHE A 538 10.26 -11.41 29.00
C PHE A 538 9.32 -10.44 29.71
N THR A 539 8.84 -10.68 30.91
CA THR A 539 8.13 -9.64 31.67
C THR A 539 8.32 -9.90 33.12
N ARG A 540 8.63 -8.86 33.87
CA ARG A 540 8.78 -8.92 35.32
C ARG A 540 7.83 -7.95 36.00
N VAL A 541 7.08 -8.45 36.98
CA VAL A 541 6.24 -7.63 37.86
C VAL A 541 6.96 -7.47 39.20
N VAL A 542 7.24 -6.23 39.62
CA VAL A 542 7.89 -5.92 40.90
C VAL A 542 7.24 -4.68 41.50
N GLY A 543 6.63 -4.79 42.67
CA GLY A 543 5.89 -3.69 43.31
C GLY A 543 4.90 -3.01 42.37
N ARG A 544 5.12 -1.71 42.12
CA ARG A 544 4.29 -0.86 41.25
C ARG A 544 4.74 -0.84 39.79
N HIS A 545 5.77 -1.62 39.44
CA HIS A 545 6.39 -1.66 38.11
C HIS A 545 6.02 -2.95 37.38
N THR A 546 5.83 -2.82 36.08
CA THR A 546 5.77 -3.96 35.16
C THR A 546 6.81 -3.69 34.08
N LEU A 547 7.96 -4.32 34.26
CA LEU A 547 9.13 -4.15 33.42
C LEU A 547 9.05 -5.11 32.24
N LYS A 548 9.33 -4.54 31.07
CA LYS A 548 9.25 -5.14 29.76
C LYS A 548 10.50 -4.71 28.98
N THR A 549 11.31 -5.59 28.43
CA THR A 549 12.48 -5.27 27.60
C THR A 549 12.63 -6.08 26.26
N GLY A 550 13.78 -6.34 25.66
CA GLY A 550 13.92 -7.51 24.78
C GLY A 550 14.46 -7.18 23.43
N TRP A 551 14.52 -8.22 22.59
CA TRP A 551 15.35 -8.21 21.41
C TRP A 551 14.63 -8.79 20.21
N GLU A 552 14.69 -8.06 19.10
CA GLU A 552 14.24 -8.50 17.79
C GLU A 552 15.43 -8.46 16.84
N VAL A 553 15.63 -9.57 16.11
CA VAL A 553 16.59 -9.64 15.01
C VAL A 553 15.88 -10.13 13.76
N ILE A 554 16.13 -9.43 12.66
CA ILE A 554 15.49 -9.68 11.38
C ILE A 554 16.55 -9.81 10.29
N ARG A 555 16.41 -10.84 9.47
CA ARG A 555 17.20 -11.04 8.27
C ARG A 555 16.34 -10.88 7.02
N SER A 556 16.59 -9.82 6.25
CA SER A 556 15.85 -9.53 5.02
C SER A 556 16.69 -9.82 3.77
N ARG A 557 16.07 -10.46 2.77
CA ARG A 557 16.68 -10.85 1.50
C ARG A 557 15.76 -10.52 0.34
N PHE A 558 16.33 -9.96 -0.73
CA PHE A 558 15.63 -9.78 -2.00
C PHE A 558 16.46 -10.39 -3.14
N ASN A 559 15.83 -11.19 -3.98
CA ASN A 559 16.45 -11.68 -5.21
C ASN A 559 15.64 -11.17 -6.38
N ASN A 560 16.27 -10.44 -7.29
CA ASN A 560 15.59 -9.92 -8.46
C ASN A 560 16.37 -10.23 -9.72
N VAL A 561 15.68 -10.82 -10.68
CA VAL A 561 16.08 -10.84 -12.08
C VAL A 561 15.00 -10.15 -12.90
N GLU A 562 15.42 -9.22 -13.72
CA GLU A 562 14.56 -8.48 -14.64
C GLU A 562 15.32 -8.29 -15.94
N GLU A 563 14.67 -8.68 -17.03
CA GLU A 563 15.21 -8.67 -18.37
C GLU A 563 14.14 -8.09 -19.28
N ASP A 564 14.21 -6.77 -19.50
CA ASP A 564 13.12 -6.02 -20.13
C ASP A 564 13.36 -5.78 -21.63
N ARG A 565 14.57 -5.39 -22.04
CA ARG A 565 14.85 -4.87 -23.40
C ARG A 565 16.12 -5.40 -24.09
N PRO A 566 16.49 -6.70 -23.99
CA PRO A 566 17.62 -7.23 -24.75
C PRO A 566 17.42 -7.11 -26.27
N SER A 567 16.17 -7.14 -26.76
CA SER A 567 15.84 -7.00 -28.19
C SER A 567 15.57 -5.55 -28.62
N GLY A 568 15.72 -4.61 -27.68
CA GLY A 568 15.66 -3.18 -27.94
C GLY A 568 14.27 -2.56 -27.83
N ILE A 569 14.27 -1.26 -27.53
CA ILE A 569 13.16 -0.35 -27.72
C ILE A 569 13.55 0.68 -28.79
N TYR A 570 12.74 0.79 -29.85
CA TYR A 570 13.00 1.60 -31.04
C TYR A 570 12.05 2.80 -31.04
N ASN A 571 12.60 4.00 -30.86
CA ASN A 571 11.85 5.23 -30.95
C ASN A 571 11.81 5.68 -32.41
N MET A 572 10.63 5.53 -33.01
CA MET A 572 10.41 5.88 -34.42
C MET A 572 10.35 7.40 -34.57
N GLY A 573 10.89 7.92 -35.68
CA GLY A 573 10.96 9.36 -35.96
C GLY A 573 11.61 9.67 -37.31
N GLY A 574 11.88 10.95 -37.57
CA GLY A 574 12.54 11.41 -38.80
C GLY A 574 11.61 11.83 -39.93
N THR A 575 10.28 11.71 -39.75
CA THR A 575 9.27 12.23 -40.70
C THR A 575 8.85 13.67 -40.39
N ASP A 576 9.40 14.25 -39.33
CA ASP A 576 9.28 15.66 -38.98
C ASP A 576 10.14 16.53 -39.90
N TYR A 577 9.80 17.81 -40.00
CA TYR A 577 10.74 18.78 -40.53
C TYR A 577 11.82 19.04 -39.46
N PRO A 578 13.11 18.96 -39.81
CA PRO A 578 14.20 19.11 -38.85
C PRO A 578 14.01 20.31 -37.91
N PHE A 579 14.03 20.04 -36.60
CA PHE A 579 13.95 21.04 -35.52
C PHE A 579 12.68 21.91 -35.52
N ARG A 580 11.63 21.53 -36.24
CA ARG A 580 10.34 22.24 -36.22
C ARG A 580 9.27 21.40 -35.50
N PRO A 581 8.71 21.89 -34.38
CA PRO A 581 7.66 21.18 -33.67
C PRO A 581 6.40 21.07 -34.53
N ASN A 582 5.50 20.14 -34.15
CA ASN A 582 4.20 19.94 -34.82
C ASN A 582 4.33 19.58 -36.31
N THR A 583 5.36 18.78 -36.65
CA THR A 583 5.53 18.16 -37.97
C THR A 583 5.85 16.67 -37.78
N GLY A 584 5.61 15.86 -38.80
CA GLY A 584 5.86 14.43 -38.76
C GLY A 584 4.86 13.59 -37.98
N ASN A 585 5.03 12.27 -38.08
CA ASN A 585 4.20 11.28 -37.39
C ASN A 585 5.01 10.01 -37.14
N GLY A 586 5.02 9.49 -35.91
CA GLY A 586 5.84 8.32 -35.60
C GLY A 586 5.28 7.00 -36.15
N PHE A 587 3.98 6.90 -36.46
CA PHE A 587 3.45 5.76 -37.21
C PHE A 587 3.92 5.82 -38.67
N ALA A 588 3.94 7.00 -39.30
CA ALA A 588 4.55 7.20 -40.62
C ALA A 588 6.03 6.78 -40.63
N ALA A 589 6.79 7.18 -39.61
CA ALA A 589 8.19 6.76 -39.44
C ALA A 589 8.31 5.23 -39.30
N PHE A 590 7.39 4.59 -38.59
CA PHE A 590 7.34 3.13 -38.50
C PHE A 590 7.13 2.45 -39.85
N LEU A 591 6.19 2.94 -40.67
CA LEU A 591 5.95 2.41 -42.01
C LEU A 591 7.22 2.49 -42.87
N LEU A 592 7.96 3.60 -42.81
CA LEU A 592 9.23 3.77 -43.52
C LEU A 592 10.41 3.02 -42.87
N GLY A 593 10.22 2.50 -41.66
CA GLY A 593 11.23 1.81 -40.86
C GLY A 593 12.27 2.75 -40.25
N THR A 594 12.00 4.05 -40.13
CA THR A 594 12.99 5.03 -39.70
C THR A 594 13.08 5.14 -38.18
N VAL A 595 14.25 4.76 -37.65
CA VAL A 595 14.55 4.79 -36.22
C VAL A 595 15.35 6.04 -35.91
N GLN A 596 14.87 6.83 -34.95
CA GLN A 596 15.61 7.99 -34.45
C GLN A 596 16.57 7.57 -33.34
N SER A 597 16.09 6.76 -32.39
CA SER A 597 16.96 6.18 -31.38
C SER A 597 16.50 4.77 -31.01
N ALA A 598 17.43 3.94 -30.55
CA ALA A 598 17.15 2.65 -29.98
C ALA A 598 17.96 2.42 -28.71
N GLN A 599 17.33 1.84 -27.69
CA GLN A 599 17.99 1.47 -26.44
C GLN A 599 17.90 -0.04 -26.24
N PHE A 600 19.02 -0.65 -25.89
CA PHE A 600 19.14 -2.07 -25.58
C PHE A 600 19.67 -2.21 -24.17
N THR A 601 19.16 -3.20 -23.45
CA THR A 601 19.59 -3.46 -22.08
C THR A 601 19.78 -4.94 -21.84
N ARG A 602 20.82 -5.32 -21.12
CA ARG A 602 21.06 -6.72 -20.77
C ARG A 602 21.50 -6.86 -19.33
N ASN A 603 20.91 -7.82 -18.63
CA ASN A 603 21.25 -8.10 -17.25
C ASN A 603 22.60 -8.83 -17.17
N MET A 604 23.58 -8.25 -16.47
CA MET A 604 24.91 -8.86 -16.30
C MET A 604 25.05 -9.55 -14.94
N ALA A 605 24.26 -9.14 -13.95
CA ALA A 605 24.26 -9.72 -12.62
C ALA A 605 22.88 -9.66 -11.96
N THR A 606 22.54 -10.69 -11.20
CA THR A 606 21.31 -10.69 -10.40
C THR A 606 21.43 -9.70 -9.24
N TRP A 607 20.43 -8.85 -9.04
CA TRP A 607 20.40 -7.92 -7.91
C TRP A 607 19.95 -8.64 -6.63
N LEU A 608 20.87 -8.78 -5.68
CA LEU A 608 20.73 -9.64 -4.50
C LEU A 608 20.95 -8.89 -3.16
N PRO A 609 20.24 -7.80 -2.84
CA PRO A 609 20.49 -7.01 -1.64
C PRO A 609 20.11 -7.75 -0.35
N ARG A 610 20.84 -7.43 0.73
CA ARG A 610 20.82 -8.13 2.01
C ARG A 610 21.14 -7.15 3.15
N TRP A 611 20.36 -7.23 4.23
CA TRP A 611 20.66 -6.51 5.47
C TRP A 611 20.16 -7.26 6.71
N TRP A 612 20.59 -6.76 7.86
CA TRP A 612 20.15 -7.15 9.18
C TRP A 612 19.48 -5.96 9.88
N THR A 613 18.42 -6.25 10.62
CA THR A 613 17.76 -5.26 11.49
C THR A 613 17.75 -5.81 12.91
N HIS A 614 18.10 -4.96 13.87
CA HIS A 614 18.14 -5.25 15.30
C HIS A 614 17.28 -4.22 16.03
N GLY A 615 16.53 -4.66 17.02
CA GLY A 615 15.77 -3.81 17.91
C GLY A 615 15.93 -4.27 19.35
N LEU A 616 16.49 -3.42 20.21
CA LEU A 616 16.55 -3.66 21.65
C LEU A 616 15.62 -2.67 22.33
N TYR A 617 14.91 -3.07 23.37
CA TYR A 617 14.05 -2.14 24.06
C TYR A 617 13.93 -2.42 25.56
N ILE A 618 13.48 -1.41 26.28
CA ILE A 618 13.01 -1.46 27.67
C ILE A 618 11.79 -0.56 27.81
N GLN A 619 10.87 -0.95 28.66
CA GLN A 619 9.60 -0.32 28.93
C GLN A 619 9.18 -0.66 30.35
N ASP A 620 8.70 0.34 31.05
CA ASP A 620 8.14 0.25 32.38
C ASP A 620 6.71 0.78 32.35
N GLU A 621 5.78 -0.04 32.82
CA GLU A 621 4.42 0.39 33.16
C GLU A 621 4.35 0.67 34.65
N TYR A 622 4.68 1.91 35.00
CA TYR A 622 4.76 2.36 36.37
C TYR A 622 3.42 2.93 36.84
N ARG A 623 2.95 2.49 38.01
CA ARG A 623 1.69 2.92 38.62
C ARG A 623 1.95 3.62 39.94
N PRO A 624 2.34 4.91 39.94
CA PRO A 624 2.73 5.63 41.15
C PRO A 624 1.60 5.70 42.19
N ARG A 625 0.33 5.76 41.76
CA ARG A 625 -0.85 5.84 42.63
C ARG A 625 -2.07 5.22 41.96
N PRO A 626 -3.14 4.91 42.71
CA PRO A 626 -4.39 4.46 42.12
C PRO A 626 -4.88 5.39 41.02
N GLY A 627 -5.12 4.82 39.86
CA GLY A 627 -5.67 5.49 38.69
C GLY A 627 -4.70 6.33 37.86
N LEU A 628 -3.40 6.32 38.16
CA LEU A 628 -2.36 6.92 37.30
C LEU A 628 -1.39 5.85 36.82
N THR A 629 -1.29 5.70 35.50
CA THR A 629 -0.35 4.80 34.83
C THR A 629 0.57 5.60 33.93
N LEU A 630 1.88 5.39 34.09
CA LEU A 630 2.93 5.96 33.27
C LEU A 630 3.53 4.84 32.42
N ASN A 631 3.55 5.02 31.10
CA ASN A 631 4.20 4.11 30.15
C ASN A 631 5.52 4.75 29.71
N ILE A 632 6.64 4.29 30.23
CA ILE A 632 7.96 4.87 29.94
C ILE A 632 8.79 3.82 29.23
N GLY A 633 9.29 4.11 28.03
CA GLY A 633 10.08 3.15 27.28
C GLY A 633 11.16 3.79 26.41
N LEU A 634 12.14 2.98 26.06
CA LEU A 634 13.24 3.32 25.18
C LEU A 634 13.49 2.13 24.27
N ARG A 635 13.51 2.38 22.96
CA ARG A 635 13.97 1.41 21.97
C ARG A 635 15.24 1.91 21.30
N TRP A 636 16.23 1.05 21.17
CA TRP A 636 17.33 1.23 20.24
C TRP A 636 17.05 0.38 19.00
N SER A 637 17.30 0.91 17.80
CA SER A 637 17.18 0.12 16.57
C SER A 637 18.36 0.35 15.66
N TYR A 638 18.79 -0.69 14.98
CA TYR A 638 19.83 -0.59 13.97
C TYR A 638 19.44 -1.45 12.80
N GLU A 639 19.41 -0.86 11.62
CA GLU A 639 19.34 -1.60 10.38
C GLU A 639 20.61 -1.30 9.59
N SER A 640 21.32 -2.36 9.20
CA SER A 640 22.53 -2.22 8.40
C SER A 640 22.13 -1.69 7.03
N PRO A 641 22.80 -0.68 6.46
CA PRO A 641 22.64 -0.37 5.05
C PRO A 641 22.83 -1.65 4.23
N TYR A 642 22.05 -1.85 3.17
CA TYR A 642 22.14 -3.12 2.46
C TYR A 642 23.44 -3.21 1.65
N LYS A 643 23.88 -4.45 1.44
CA LYS A 643 24.88 -4.81 0.44
C LYS A 643 24.36 -5.98 -0.39
N THR A 644 24.83 -6.13 -1.62
CA THR A 644 24.47 -7.28 -2.45
C THR A 644 25.24 -8.53 -2.01
N LYS A 645 24.70 -9.73 -2.28
CA LYS A 645 25.28 -11.02 -1.87
C LYS A 645 26.75 -11.17 -2.31
N TYR A 646 27.10 -10.74 -3.51
CA TYR A 646 28.46 -10.84 -4.06
C TYR A 646 29.20 -9.50 -4.11
N GLY A 647 28.68 -8.45 -3.43
CA GLY A 647 29.35 -7.17 -3.30
C GLY A 647 29.29 -6.25 -4.52
N GLN A 648 28.50 -6.58 -5.55
CA GLN A 648 28.23 -5.69 -6.68
C GLN A 648 27.50 -4.43 -6.21
N GLN A 649 28.05 -3.27 -6.55
CA GLN A 649 27.49 -1.98 -6.21
C GLN A 649 28.03 -0.93 -7.18
N SER A 650 27.17 0.01 -7.54
CA SER A 650 27.50 1.13 -8.43
C SER A 650 27.04 2.41 -7.78
N GLN A 651 27.92 3.40 -7.69
CA GLN A 651 27.67 4.68 -7.05
C GLN A 651 28.16 5.79 -7.95
N PHE A 652 27.38 6.85 -8.10
CA PHE A 652 27.91 8.08 -8.65
C PHE A 652 28.80 8.78 -7.62
N ASP A 653 30.01 9.15 -8.04
CA ASP A 653 30.92 9.98 -7.28
C ASP A 653 31.20 11.28 -8.06
N PRO A 654 30.79 12.46 -7.54
CA PRO A 654 30.99 13.73 -8.22
C PRO A 654 32.46 14.17 -8.29
N GLN A 655 33.38 13.53 -7.56
CA GLN A 655 34.79 13.95 -7.47
C GLN A 655 35.73 13.12 -8.36
N VAL A 656 35.29 11.96 -8.85
CA VAL A 656 36.11 11.05 -9.65
C VAL A 656 35.95 11.36 -11.14
N THR A 657 37.05 11.30 -11.89
CA THR A 657 37.03 11.47 -13.34
C THR A 657 36.44 10.24 -14.03
N ASP A 658 35.42 10.44 -14.86
CA ASP A 658 34.76 9.39 -15.64
C ASP A 658 35.70 8.82 -16.71
N PRO A 659 36.00 7.52 -16.69
CA PRO A 659 36.92 6.92 -17.65
C PRO A 659 36.37 6.93 -19.09
N ILE A 660 35.05 7.07 -19.28
CA ILE A 660 34.44 7.12 -20.61
C ILE A 660 34.64 8.49 -21.28
N THR A 661 34.52 9.58 -20.51
CA THR A 661 34.49 10.95 -21.06
C THR A 661 35.64 11.85 -20.63
N GLY A 662 36.46 11.44 -19.65
CA GLY A 662 37.50 12.27 -19.05
C GLY A 662 36.98 13.45 -18.24
N ARG A 663 35.66 13.56 -18.01
CA ARG A 663 35.02 14.64 -17.25
C ARG A 663 34.87 14.25 -15.78
N GLN A 664 34.84 15.25 -14.89
CA GLN A 664 34.60 15.04 -13.46
C GLN A 664 33.17 14.55 -13.20
N GLY A 665 33.01 13.58 -12.30
CA GLY A 665 31.78 12.86 -11.99
C GLY A 665 31.73 11.51 -12.70
N ALA A 666 31.83 10.39 -11.98
CA ALA A 666 31.92 9.04 -12.54
C ALA A 666 31.00 8.04 -11.82
N ILE A 667 30.69 6.91 -12.47
CA ILE A 667 30.17 5.73 -11.76
C ILE A 667 31.36 4.95 -11.22
N VAL A 668 31.34 4.65 -9.92
CA VAL A 668 32.37 3.91 -9.19
C VAL A 668 31.78 2.64 -8.56
N HIS A 669 32.64 1.67 -8.27
CA HIS A 669 32.25 0.33 -7.79
C HIS A 669 32.82 0.01 -6.39
N PRO A 670 32.44 0.77 -5.35
CA PRO A 670 32.98 0.56 -4.01
C PRO A 670 32.48 -0.75 -3.40
N LYS A 671 33.35 -1.43 -2.65
CA LYS A 671 33.00 -2.64 -1.90
C LYS A 671 32.40 -2.28 -0.54
N GLY A 672 31.37 -3.01 -0.12
CA GLY A 672 30.85 -2.93 1.25
C GLY A 672 29.38 -2.54 1.33
N PHE A 673 29.05 -1.67 2.28
CA PHE A 673 27.69 -1.17 2.51
C PHE A 673 27.46 0.13 1.72
N LEU A 674 26.23 0.36 1.25
CA LEU A 674 25.87 1.56 0.48
C LEU A 674 26.01 2.88 1.25
N ALA A 675 25.94 2.82 2.57
CA ALA A 675 26.06 3.98 3.44
C ALA A 675 26.83 3.60 4.71
N ARG A 676 27.19 4.62 5.49
CA ARG A 676 27.78 4.43 6.83
C ARG A 676 26.76 3.81 7.78
N ARG A 677 27.25 3.10 8.79
CA ARG A 677 26.40 2.57 9.87
C ARG A 677 25.85 3.72 10.70
N ASP A 678 24.55 3.73 10.94
CA ASP A 678 23.89 4.65 11.86
C ASP A 678 23.44 3.90 13.11
N LEU A 679 24.18 4.06 14.20
CA LEU A 679 23.91 3.40 15.48
C LEU A 679 23.18 4.32 16.48
N ASN A 680 22.90 5.57 16.11
CA ASN A 680 22.43 6.61 17.04
C ASN A 680 20.89 6.73 17.07
N ASN A 681 20.20 5.59 17.01
CA ASN A 681 18.76 5.50 16.77
C ASN A 681 17.98 5.11 18.03
N PHE A 682 17.99 6.03 18.99
CA PHE A 682 17.22 5.92 20.23
C PHE A 682 15.81 6.49 20.05
N GLN A 683 14.83 5.71 20.46
CA GLN A 683 13.40 5.94 20.25
C GLN A 683 12.70 5.98 21.61
N PRO A 684 12.67 7.13 22.29
CA PRO A 684 11.92 7.28 23.54
C PRO A 684 10.41 7.14 23.28
N ARG A 685 9.73 6.56 24.27
CA ARG A 685 8.28 6.37 24.36
C ARG A 685 7.85 6.86 25.73
N ILE A 686 6.93 7.80 25.78
CA ILE A 686 6.36 8.30 27.03
C ILE A 686 4.85 8.34 26.85
N GLY A 687 4.13 7.79 27.80
CA GLY A 687 2.68 7.74 27.82
C GLY A 687 2.15 7.95 29.23
N VAL A 688 0.96 8.51 29.32
CA VAL A 688 0.20 8.65 30.55
C VAL A 688 -1.25 8.24 30.30
N ALA A 689 -1.80 7.47 31.24
CA ALA A 689 -3.22 7.23 31.37
C ALA A 689 -3.63 7.59 32.80
N TRP A 690 -4.62 8.48 32.95
CA TRP A 690 -5.04 8.98 34.26
C TRP A 690 -6.56 9.02 34.36
N ASN A 691 -7.13 8.18 35.22
CA ASN A 691 -8.54 8.22 35.60
C ASN A 691 -8.72 9.03 36.88
N PHE A 692 -8.82 10.35 36.73
CA PHE A 692 -9.09 11.25 37.85
C PHE A 692 -10.55 11.19 38.35
N ARG A 693 -11.47 10.61 37.57
CA ARG A 693 -12.84 10.25 37.97
C ARG A 693 -13.22 8.88 37.39
N PRO A 694 -14.12 8.09 38.02
CA PRO A 694 -14.44 6.73 37.56
C PRO A 694 -14.94 6.62 36.11
N SER A 695 -15.60 7.66 35.59
CA SER A 695 -16.16 7.70 34.23
C SER A 695 -15.28 8.43 33.20
N LEU A 696 -14.13 8.97 33.61
CA LEU A 696 -13.27 9.83 32.78
C LEU A 696 -11.82 9.39 32.83
N VAL A 697 -11.21 9.22 31.65
CA VAL A 697 -9.77 8.91 31.51
C VAL A 697 -9.11 9.88 30.56
N PHE A 698 -8.08 10.56 31.03
CA PHE A 698 -7.15 11.28 30.18
C PHE A 698 -6.05 10.34 29.69
N ARG A 699 -5.68 10.46 28.41
CA ARG A 699 -4.58 9.71 27.80
C ARG A 699 -3.71 10.64 26.98
N GLY A 700 -2.40 10.55 27.15
CA GLY A 700 -1.43 11.33 26.39
C GLY A 700 -0.20 10.52 26.06
N SER A 701 0.41 10.75 24.90
CA SER A 701 1.65 10.07 24.52
C SER A 701 2.57 10.93 23.68
N PHE A 702 3.86 10.63 23.73
CA PHE A 702 4.89 11.09 22.82
C PHE A 702 5.82 9.93 22.49
N GLY A 703 6.32 9.88 21.26
CA GLY A 703 7.46 9.02 20.97
C GLY A 703 8.04 9.19 19.58
N ILE A 704 9.24 8.66 19.42
CA ILE A 704 9.98 8.64 18.15
C ILE A 704 9.98 7.22 17.62
N MET A 705 9.88 7.04 16.31
CA MET A 705 9.96 5.74 15.66
C MET A 705 10.80 5.81 14.39
N THR A 706 11.79 4.94 14.25
CA THR A 706 12.53 4.83 12.98
C THR A 706 11.66 4.15 11.92
N ILE A 707 11.89 4.52 10.67
CA ILE A 707 11.38 3.84 9.49
C ILE A 707 12.56 3.10 8.88
N ASP A 708 12.30 1.94 8.30
CA ASP A 708 13.33 1.14 7.62
C ASP A 708 13.99 1.94 6.50
N LEU A 709 15.31 1.79 6.37
CA LEU A 709 16.09 2.24 5.24
C LEU A 709 15.96 1.21 4.11
N LEU A 710 14.74 1.12 3.57
CA LEU A 710 14.37 0.19 2.51
C LEU A 710 15.18 0.44 1.24
N SER A 711 15.16 -0.53 0.32
CA SER A 711 15.47 -0.25 -1.09
C SER A 711 14.18 0.24 -1.77
N PRO A 712 13.97 1.55 -1.99
CA PRO A 712 12.68 2.05 -2.46
C PRO A 712 12.32 1.57 -3.87
N ALA A 713 13.31 1.20 -4.70
CA ALA A 713 13.14 0.65 -6.06
C ALA A 713 14.05 -0.56 -6.31
N THR A 714 13.81 -1.27 -7.41
CA THR A 714 14.67 -2.37 -7.91
C THR A 714 15.97 -1.82 -8.50
N ASN A 715 17.06 -2.59 -8.43
CA ASN A 715 18.33 -2.30 -9.11
C ASN A 715 18.92 -0.91 -8.77
N ILE A 716 18.60 -0.36 -7.59
CA ILE A 716 19.23 0.88 -7.11
C ILE A 716 20.73 0.63 -6.89
N CYS A 717 21.57 1.56 -7.37
CA CYS A 717 23.02 1.49 -7.23
C CYS A 717 23.59 0.21 -7.86
N PHE A 718 23.10 -0.09 -9.06
CA PHE A 718 23.43 -1.29 -9.83
C PHE A 718 23.65 -0.99 -11.32
N GLU A 719 23.84 0.29 -11.64
CA GLU A 719 24.26 0.78 -12.95
C GLU A 719 25.57 0.09 -13.38
N GLU A 720 25.82 -0.20 -14.65
CA GLU A 720 26.98 -0.98 -15.13
C GLU A 720 26.99 -2.48 -14.75
N TYR A 721 26.22 -2.96 -13.76
CA TYR A 721 25.84 -4.39 -13.65
C TYR A 721 24.55 -4.73 -14.42
N PHE A 722 23.95 -3.70 -15.00
CA PHE A 722 22.88 -3.77 -15.97
C PHE A 722 23.36 -3.00 -17.21
N ALA A 723 23.82 -3.75 -18.21
CA ALA A 723 24.42 -3.17 -19.40
C ALA A 723 23.37 -2.41 -20.21
N SER A 724 23.74 -1.23 -20.72
CA SER A 724 22.89 -0.44 -21.61
C SER A 724 23.67 0.05 -22.81
N ALA A 725 23.07 -0.13 -24.00
CA ALA A 725 23.54 0.45 -25.25
C ALA A 725 22.47 1.40 -25.80
N ASN A 726 22.87 2.62 -26.16
CA ASN A 726 21.99 3.61 -26.76
C ASN A 726 22.53 4.03 -28.11
N ILE A 727 21.79 3.68 -29.16
CA ILE A 727 22.08 4.02 -30.54
C ILE A 727 21.16 5.18 -30.91
N GLN A 728 21.73 6.29 -31.33
CA GLN A 728 20.98 7.47 -31.72
C GLN A 728 21.86 8.38 -32.56
N GLN A 729 21.23 9.31 -33.26
CA GLN A 729 21.90 10.30 -34.07
C GLN A 729 22.71 11.29 -33.21
N PRO A 730 23.84 11.82 -33.72
CA PRO A 730 24.59 12.88 -33.05
C PRO A 730 23.71 14.12 -32.76
N PRO A 731 23.95 14.85 -31.65
CA PRO A 731 23.24 16.09 -31.38
C PRO A 731 23.35 17.08 -32.54
N GLY A 732 22.22 17.65 -32.99
CA GLY A 732 22.16 18.61 -34.09
C GLY A 732 22.14 18.00 -35.50
N ASP A 733 22.23 16.69 -35.64
CA ASP A 733 22.00 15.97 -36.89
C ASP A 733 20.56 15.40 -36.89
N PRO A 734 19.69 15.80 -37.82
CA PRO A 734 18.32 15.27 -37.85
C PRO A 734 18.21 13.94 -38.58
N ARG A 735 19.24 13.47 -39.28
CA ARG A 735 19.20 12.21 -40.06
C ARG A 735 18.83 11.03 -39.16
N ILE A 736 18.18 10.03 -39.77
CA ILE A 736 17.78 8.81 -39.06
C ILE A 736 19.01 8.06 -38.55
N ALA A 737 18.91 7.38 -37.41
CA ALA A 737 20.03 6.62 -36.87
C ALA A 737 20.29 5.36 -37.71
N PHE A 738 19.22 4.65 -38.08
CA PHE A 738 19.24 3.50 -38.99
C PHE A 738 17.81 3.16 -39.46
N ARG A 739 17.71 2.26 -40.43
CA ARG A 739 16.43 1.69 -40.88
C ARG A 739 16.18 0.33 -40.20
N LEU A 740 14.95 0.01 -39.81
CA LEU A 740 14.60 -1.25 -39.14
C LEU A 740 15.09 -2.50 -39.88
N SER A 741 14.89 -2.54 -41.21
CA SER A 741 15.37 -3.66 -42.06
C SER A 741 16.90 -3.83 -42.11
N GLN A 742 17.66 -2.79 -41.77
CA GLN A 742 19.12 -2.85 -41.65
C GLN A 742 19.57 -3.26 -40.24
N GLY A 743 18.66 -3.16 -39.26
CA GLY A 743 18.94 -3.41 -37.86
C GLY A 743 19.89 -2.38 -37.22
N PRO A 744 20.07 -2.43 -35.89
CA PRO A 744 21.11 -1.67 -35.22
C PRO A 744 22.51 -2.15 -35.67
N PRO A 745 23.55 -1.31 -35.52
CA PRO A 745 24.93 -1.79 -35.49
C PRO A 745 25.10 -2.91 -34.45
N ARG A 746 26.03 -3.85 -34.70
CA ARG A 746 26.29 -4.95 -33.77
C ARG A 746 26.69 -4.41 -32.39
N ILE A 747 25.89 -4.73 -31.38
CA ILE A 747 26.09 -4.27 -30.01
C ILE A 747 27.11 -5.18 -29.33
N VAL A 748 28.20 -4.59 -28.86
CA VAL A 748 29.23 -5.28 -28.07
C VAL A 748 29.29 -4.64 -26.69
N PHE A 749 29.08 -5.46 -25.66
CA PHE A 749 29.24 -5.04 -24.27
C PHE A 749 30.64 -5.44 -23.79
N ASN A 750 31.45 -4.45 -23.43
CA ASN A 750 32.78 -4.69 -22.85
C ASN A 750 32.60 -5.02 -21.37
N VAL A 751 32.93 -6.24 -20.98
CA VAL A 751 32.82 -6.70 -19.58
C VAL A 751 34.19 -6.59 -18.91
N ASN A 752 34.26 -5.76 -17.86
CA ASN A 752 35.45 -5.60 -17.05
C ASN A 752 35.68 -6.82 -16.13
N PRO A 753 36.89 -7.03 -15.58
CA PRO A 753 37.19 -8.15 -14.69
C PRO A 753 36.31 -8.23 -13.42
N ASP A 754 35.75 -7.10 -12.97
CA ASP A 754 34.84 -7.01 -11.83
C ASP A 754 33.36 -7.27 -12.21
N GLY A 755 33.09 -7.60 -13.48
CA GLY A 755 31.77 -7.89 -14.03
C GLY A 755 30.96 -6.65 -14.43
N THR A 756 31.55 -5.45 -14.33
CA THR A 756 30.90 -4.20 -14.75
C THR A 756 30.96 -4.03 -16.26
N VAL A 757 29.97 -3.34 -16.80
CA VAL A 757 29.82 -3.04 -18.23
C VAL A 757 29.60 -1.54 -18.38
N PRO A 758 30.61 -0.79 -18.85
CA PRO A 758 30.48 0.62 -19.14
C PRO A 758 29.37 0.92 -20.15
N PHE A 759 28.82 2.13 -20.06
CA PHE A 759 27.79 2.60 -21.00
C PHE A 759 28.28 2.59 -22.45
N VAL A 760 27.46 2.06 -23.37
CA VAL A 760 27.75 2.08 -24.81
C VAL A 760 26.81 3.08 -25.50
N GLY A 761 27.36 4.14 -26.07
CA GLY A 761 26.57 5.11 -26.83
C GLY A 761 27.18 6.50 -26.84
N VAL A 762 26.75 7.33 -27.78
CA VAL A 762 27.34 8.68 -28.02
C VAL A 762 26.54 9.83 -27.41
N ASN A 763 25.29 9.59 -26.99
CA ASN A 763 24.51 10.60 -26.27
C ASN A 763 24.21 10.16 -24.83
N TYR A 764 24.82 10.93 -23.94
CA TYR A 764 24.88 10.71 -22.51
C TYR A 764 23.60 11.11 -21.76
N ALA A 765 22.63 11.77 -22.38
CA ALA A 765 21.33 12.05 -21.77
C ALA A 765 20.58 10.76 -21.37
N ALA A 766 20.90 9.64 -22.03
CA ALA A 766 20.36 8.32 -21.69
C ALA A 766 21.19 7.58 -20.62
N ARG A 767 22.42 8.02 -20.33
CA ARG A 767 23.28 7.44 -19.27
C ARG A 767 22.82 7.96 -17.92
N GLN A 768 22.09 7.13 -17.17
CA GLN A 768 21.63 7.47 -15.83
C GLN A 768 22.65 7.02 -14.78
N ALA A 769 22.66 7.67 -13.61
CA ALA A 769 23.42 7.20 -12.47
C ALA A 769 22.60 7.30 -11.17
N SER A 770 22.87 6.44 -10.20
CA SER A 770 22.35 6.55 -8.85
C SER A 770 23.45 6.99 -7.89
N TRP A 771 23.11 7.89 -6.98
CA TRP A 771 23.95 8.28 -5.86
C TRP A 771 23.18 8.00 -4.57
N TYR A 772 23.65 7.06 -3.77
CA TYR A 772 23.16 6.86 -2.41
C TYR A 772 24.04 7.67 -1.46
N ASP A 773 23.45 8.63 -0.74
CA ASP A 773 24.20 9.48 0.19
C ASP A 773 24.98 8.60 1.20
N PRO A 774 26.33 8.64 1.23
CA PRO A 774 27.10 7.87 2.19
C PRO A 774 26.84 8.26 3.65
N ALA A 775 26.33 9.47 3.88
CA ALA A 775 25.94 10.01 5.19
C ALA A 775 24.45 9.79 5.50
N MET A 776 23.76 8.92 4.77
CA MET A 776 22.39 8.51 5.03
C MET A 776 22.20 8.11 6.51
N ARG A 777 21.13 8.62 7.11
CA ARG A 777 20.69 8.33 8.48
C ARG A 777 19.33 7.66 8.45
N MET A 778 18.98 6.98 9.53
CA MET A 778 17.65 6.39 9.64
C MET A 778 16.57 7.48 9.62
N PRO A 779 15.61 7.42 8.68
CA PRO A 779 14.43 8.26 8.73
C PRO A 779 13.60 7.94 9.99
N TYR A 780 12.92 8.94 10.55
CA TYR A 780 12.07 8.72 11.73
C TYR A 780 10.81 9.60 11.73
N ILE A 781 9.83 9.17 12.51
CA ILE A 781 8.60 9.90 12.78
C ILE A 781 8.52 10.21 14.27
N ALA A 782 8.42 11.49 14.59
CA ALA A 782 8.01 11.95 15.91
C ALA A 782 6.49 12.05 15.96
N ARG A 783 5.86 11.49 16.99
CA ARG A 783 4.40 11.48 17.15
C ARG A 783 3.98 11.82 18.55
N TRP A 784 2.83 12.47 18.67
CA TRP A 784 2.23 12.83 19.94
C TRP A 784 0.71 12.73 19.87
N SER A 785 0.09 12.46 21.00
CA SER A 785 -1.36 12.46 21.14
C SER A 785 -1.79 12.93 22.52
N ALA A 786 -3.01 13.47 22.58
CA ALA A 786 -3.71 13.78 23.82
C ALA A 786 -5.20 13.55 23.61
N GLY A 787 -5.89 13.00 24.60
CA GLY A 787 -7.30 12.70 24.48
C GLY A 787 -7.99 12.39 25.80
N VAL A 788 -9.31 12.42 25.77
CA VAL A 788 -10.19 12.13 26.90
C VAL A 788 -11.23 11.10 26.47
N GLN A 789 -11.39 10.06 27.28
CA GLN A 789 -12.46 9.08 27.19
C GLN A 789 -13.49 9.37 28.29
N TRP A 790 -14.77 9.38 27.91
CA TRP A 790 -15.89 9.58 28.81
C TRP A 790 -16.92 8.47 28.63
N GLN A 791 -17.10 7.66 29.67
CA GLN A 791 -18.20 6.72 29.75
C GLN A 791 -19.46 7.47 30.20
N VAL A 792 -20.27 7.89 29.23
CA VAL A 792 -21.46 8.72 29.47
C VAL A 792 -22.61 7.89 30.05
N ALA A 793 -22.67 6.60 29.70
CA ALA A 793 -23.61 5.63 30.23
C ALA A 793 -22.99 4.23 30.19
N ARG A 794 -23.68 3.22 30.75
CA ARG A 794 -23.19 1.83 30.83
C ARG A 794 -22.62 1.29 29.51
N ASP A 795 -23.28 1.59 28.39
CA ASP A 795 -22.94 1.08 27.06
C ASP A 795 -22.38 2.12 26.09
N TYR A 796 -22.22 3.38 26.52
CA TYR A 796 -21.82 4.50 25.65
C TYR A 796 -20.47 5.09 26.07
N LEU A 797 -19.56 5.18 25.10
CA LEU A 797 -18.24 5.79 25.23
C LEU A 797 -18.09 6.92 24.21
N VAL A 798 -17.81 8.11 24.70
CA VAL A 798 -17.37 9.24 23.87
C VAL A 798 -15.87 9.41 24.04
N GLU A 799 -15.17 9.63 22.94
CA GLU A 799 -13.73 9.84 22.95
C GLU A 799 -13.35 11.03 22.08
N PHE A 800 -12.53 11.91 22.63
CA PHE A 800 -11.89 13.01 21.92
C PHE A 800 -10.39 12.74 21.86
N VAL A 801 -9.79 12.73 20.67
CA VAL A 801 -8.34 12.52 20.50
C VAL A 801 -7.76 13.54 19.54
N TYR A 802 -6.73 14.24 19.97
CA TYR A 802 -5.81 14.96 19.11
C TYR A 802 -4.57 14.09 18.82
N GLN A 803 -4.15 14.04 17.56
CA GLN A 803 -2.95 13.34 17.12
C GLN A 803 -2.13 14.25 16.22
N GLY A 804 -0.82 14.30 16.46
CA GLY A 804 0.14 14.98 15.61
C GLY A 804 1.31 14.07 15.24
N SER A 805 1.87 14.29 14.07
CA SER A 805 3.08 13.58 13.63
C SER A 805 3.98 14.48 12.78
N SER A 806 5.29 14.22 12.83
CA SER A 806 6.27 14.83 11.94
C SER A 806 7.24 13.76 11.45
N GLY A 807 7.28 13.57 10.13
CA GLY A 807 8.29 12.76 9.47
C GLY A 807 9.53 13.60 9.22
N VAL A 808 10.67 13.13 9.71
CA VAL A 808 11.96 13.82 9.65
C VAL A 808 12.96 12.95 8.92
N LYS A 809 13.76 13.56 8.04
CA LYS A 809 14.81 12.88 7.29
C LYS A 809 14.26 11.75 6.41
N LEU A 810 13.02 11.87 5.94
CA LEU A 810 12.38 10.84 5.12
C LEU A 810 13.19 10.62 3.83
N LEU A 811 13.29 9.37 3.40
CA LEU A 811 13.97 9.01 2.16
C LEU A 811 13.21 9.58 0.95
N ASN A 812 13.92 10.22 0.04
CA ASN A 812 13.46 10.52 -1.31
C ASN A 812 14.67 10.54 -2.25
N PHE A 813 14.45 10.67 -3.56
CA PHE A 813 15.52 11.05 -4.46
C PHE A 813 15.17 12.28 -5.27
N TRP A 814 16.21 13.04 -5.58
CA TRP A 814 16.15 14.19 -6.48
C TRP A 814 17.12 13.99 -7.63
N ASN A 815 16.80 14.56 -8.80
CA ASN A 815 17.77 14.64 -9.88
C ASN A 815 18.85 15.68 -9.52
N TYR A 816 20.01 15.21 -9.09
CA TYR A 816 21.18 16.03 -8.78
C TYR A 816 21.72 16.76 -10.02
N ASN A 817 21.54 16.15 -11.20
CA ASN A 817 22.01 16.69 -12.46
C ASN A 817 21.00 17.64 -13.12
N SER A 818 20.52 18.61 -12.35
CA SER A 818 19.54 19.60 -12.81
C SER A 818 20.22 20.92 -13.18
N VAL A 819 19.76 21.57 -14.25
CA VAL A 819 20.20 22.91 -14.64
C VAL A 819 19.69 23.92 -13.58
N PRO A 820 20.56 24.76 -12.98
CA PRO A 820 20.12 25.81 -12.08
C PRO A 820 19.16 26.79 -12.76
N LEU A 821 18.12 27.24 -12.06
CA LEU A 821 17.14 28.20 -12.62
C LEU A 821 17.72 29.62 -12.74
N ASP A 822 18.75 29.91 -11.97
CA ASP A 822 19.48 31.18 -11.90
C ASP A 822 20.77 31.18 -12.73
N ILE A 823 20.95 30.16 -13.60
CA ILE A 823 22.14 30.01 -14.45
C ILE A 823 22.42 31.24 -15.34
N SER A 824 21.37 31.95 -15.76
CA SER A 824 21.48 33.21 -16.49
C SER A 824 20.19 34.02 -16.37
N ARG A 825 20.28 35.33 -16.59
CA ARG A 825 19.12 36.23 -16.76
C ARG A 825 18.94 36.69 -18.21
N ASP A 826 19.90 36.38 -19.09
CA ASP A 826 19.86 36.75 -20.50
C ASP A 826 18.95 35.77 -21.27
N PRO A 827 17.86 36.26 -21.90
CA PRO A 827 16.95 35.42 -22.69
C PRO A 827 17.63 34.67 -23.85
N ALA A 828 18.66 35.25 -24.48
CA ALA A 828 19.37 34.59 -25.58
C ALA A 828 20.16 33.38 -25.09
N VAL A 829 20.82 33.51 -23.93
CA VAL A 829 21.53 32.41 -23.27
C VAL A 829 20.55 31.34 -22.80
N LEU A 830 19.43 31.72 -22.18
CA LEU A 830 18.40 30.79 -21.74
C LEU A 830 17.76 30.04 -22.92
N ASP A 831 17.59 30.70 -24.07
CA ASP A 831 17.12 30.08 -25.31
C ASP A 831 18.11 29.02 -25.79
N ALA A 832 19.40 29.35 -25.85
CA ALA A 832 20.46 28.41 -26.21
C ALA A 832 20.51 27.20 -25.25
N ILE A 833 20.37 27.44 -23.95
CA ILE A 833 20.30 26.37 -22.93
C ILE A 833 19.09 25.48 -23.19
N SER A 834 17.91 26.04 -23.45
CA SER A 834 16.70 25.26 -23.69
C SER A 834 16.80 24.33 -24.90
N ARG A 835 17.59 24.69 -25.92
CA ARG A 835 17.84 23.85 -27.11
C ARG A 835 18.87 22.75 -26.86
N ALA A 836 19.78 22.94 -25.92
CA ALA A 836 20.91 22.05 -25.67
C ALA A 836 21.12 21.75 -24.18
N VAL A 837 20.02 21.51 -23.46
CA VAL A 837 19.97 21.35 -21.99
C VAL A 837 21.08 20.45 -21.46
N GLN A 838 21.37 19.35 -22.16
CA GLN A 838 22.36 18.37 -21.73
C GLN A 838 23.76 18.95 -21.57
N LEU A 839 24.16 19.90 -22.41
CA LEU A 839 25.49 20.54 -22.35
C LEU A 839 25.67 21.46 -21.14
N TYR A 840 24.56 21.98 -20.60
CA TYR A 840 24.53 22.94 -19.49
C TYR A 840 24.20 22.29 -18.15
N ARG A 841 24.06 20.95 -18.11
CA ARG A 841 23.97 20.23 -16.84
C ARG A 841 25.33 20.25 -16.14
N PRO A 842 25.38 20.22 -14.79
CA PRO A 842 26.64 20.12 -14.06
C PRO A 842 27.49 18.90 -14.47
N TYR A 843 26.84 17.77 -14.79
CA TYR A 843 27.46 16.55 -15.29
C TYR A 843 26.90 16.21 -16.68
N PRO A 844 27.38 16.86 -17.76
CA PRO A 844 26.83 16.69 -19.11
C PRO A 844 27.03 15.29 -19.70
N GLN A 845 27.87 14.46 -19.08
CA GLN A 845 28.07 13.04 -19.39
C GLN A 845 27.04 12.10 -18.72
N PHE A 846 26.01 12.64 -18.04
CA PHE A 846 24.89 11.87 -17.50
C PHE A 846 23.55 12.57 -17.80
N GLY A 847 22.48 11.79 -17.95
CA GLY A 847 21.11 12.28 -18.00
C GLY A 847 20.66 12.77 -16.63
N GLU A 848 19.85 11.97 -15.94
CA GLU A 848 19.50 12.14 -14.54
C GLU A 848 20.54 11.44 -13.65
N ILE A 849 20.88 12.10 -12.53
CA ILE A 849 21.63 11.50 -11.43
C ILE A 849 20.69 11.45 -10.24
N ARG A 850 20.22 10.25 -9.88
CA ARG A 850 19.26 10.04 -8.78
C ARG A 850 19.97 10.06 -7.45
N HIS A 851 19.92 11.19 -6.76
CA HIS A 851 20.53 11.33 -5.44
C HIS A 851 19.53 10.95 -4.34
N TYR A 852 19.63 9.71 -3.88
CA TYR A 852 18.89 9.16 -2.75
C TYR A 852 19.44 9.74 -1.45
N SER A 853 18.59 10.42 -0.69
CA SER A 853 18.99 11.21 0.47
C SER A 853 17.85 11.38 1.49
N ASN A 854 18.18 11.92 2.66
CA ASN A 854 17.23 12.20 3.75
C ASN A 854 16.60 13.60 3.67
N TYR A 855 16.25 14.11 2.50
CA TYR A 855 15.69 15.48 2.37
C TYR A 855 14.18 15.56 2.64
N GLY A 856 13.49 14.43 2.79
CA GLY A 856 12.04 14.37 2.92
C GLY A 856 11.52 14.82 4.29
N HIS A 857 10.38 15.53 4.30
CA HIS A 857 9.71 15.99 5.51
C HIS A 857 8.18 15.94 5.40
N SER A 858 7.52 15.56 6.49
CA SER A 858 6.06 15.62 6.60
C SER A 858 5.62 16.18 7.95
N SER A 859 4.43 16.77 7.99
CA SER A 859 3.77 17.21 9.23
C SER A 859 2.27 16.99 9.16
N TYR A 860 1.69 16.48 10.22
CA TYR A 860 0.26 16.18 10.33
C TYR A 860 -0.30 16.64 11.66
N HIS A 861 -1.51 17.15 11.62
CA HIS A 861 -2.34 17.39 12.80
C HIS A 861 -3.78 16.92 12.51
N GLY A 862 -4.39 16.22 13.45
CA GLY A 862 -5.79 15.82 13.34
C GLY A 862 -6.47 15.67 14.69
N GLY A 863 -7.73 16.10 14.76
CA GLY A 863 -8.63 15.87 15.88
C GLY A 863 -9.73 14.90 15.47
N THR A 864 -10.00 13.89 16.30
CA THR A 864 -11.05 12.89 16.08
C THR A 864 -12.00 12.88 17.28
N VAL A 865 -13.30 12.94 16.98
CA VAL A 865 -14.38 12.66 17.94
C VAL A 865 -14.99 11.32 17.58
N ARG A 866 -15.12 10.43 18.55
CA ARG A 866 -15.65 9.08 18.38
C ARG A 866 -16.76 8.80 19.39
N LEU A 867 -17.83 8.17 18.93
CA LEU A 867 -18.91 7.63 19.76
C LEU A 867 -19.01 6.13 19.50
N GLU A 868 -18.86 5.34 20.56
CA GLU A 868 -19.06 3.90 20.55
C GLU A 868 -20.24 3.54 21.45
N LYS A 869 -21.18 2.76 20.90
CA LYS A 869 -22.22 2.06 21.65
C LYS A 869 -21.95 0.56 21.59
N ARG A 870 -21.68 -0.05 22.73
CA ARG A 870 -21.59 -1.52 22.84
C ARG A 870 -22.95 -2.17 22.56
N TYR A 871 -22.93 -3.45 22.19
CA TYR A 871 -24.14 -4.19 21.90
C TYR A 871 -25.08 -4.19 23.10
N SER A 872 -26.22 -3.54 22.95
CA SER A 872 -27.34 -3.59 23.90
C SER A 872 -28.63 -3.27 23.17
N TYR A 873 -29.72 -3.93 23.57
CA TYR A 873 -31.04 -3.82 22.90
C TYR A 873 -30.99 -4.08 21.38
N GLY A 874 -30.10 -4.98 20.94
CA GLY A 874 -29.93 -5.34 19.53
C GLY A 874 -29.12 -4.34 18.69
N ILE A 875 -28.53 -3.29 19.28
CA ILE A 875 -27.87 -2.22 18.52
C ILE A 875 -26.40 -2.12 18.87
N THR A 876 -25.53 -2.03 17.85
CA THR A 876 -24.15 -1.54 17.94
C THR A 876 -23.98 -0.30 17.06
N LEU A 877 -23.21 0.67 17.54
CA LEU A 877 -22.87 1.88 16.79
C LEU A 877 -21.40 2.22 17.01
N ASN A 878 -20.69 2.52 15.94
CA ASN A 878 -19.39 3.17 15.99
C ASN A 878 -19.39 4.28 14.94
N THR A 879 -19.20 5.52 15.37
CA THR A 879 -19.13 6.67 14.48
C THR A 879 -18.00 7.58 14.90
N PHE A 880 -17.28 8.13 13.92
CA PHE A 880 -16.24 9.10 14.18
C PHE A 880 -16.17 10.18 13.10
N TYR A 881 -15.77 11.37 13.54
CA TYR A 881 -15.44 12.50 12.69
C TYR A 881 -14.00 12.92 12.95
N THR A 882 -13.22 13.03 11.88
CA THR A 882 -11.84 13.51 11.92
C THR A 882 -11.73 14.80 11.11
N TYR A 883 -11.19 15.84 11.73
CA TYR A 883 -10.70 17.04 11.07
C TYR A 883 -9.17 16.99 11.05
N SER A 884 -8.55 17.09 9.87
CA SER A 884 -7.10 16.92 9.76
C SER A 884 -6.44 17.78 8.70
N LYS A 885 -5.11 17.91 8.79
CA LYS A 885 -4.27 18.53 7.77
C LYS A 885 -2.90 17.86 7.72
N ALA A 886 -2.53 17.36 6.56
CA ALA A 886 -1.23 16.79 6.22
C ALA A 886 -0.49 17.69 5.23
N LEU A 887 0.77 18.00 5.54
CA LEU A 887 1.71 18.70 4.66
C LEU A 887 2.93 17.82 4.42
N ASN A 888 3.48 17.86 3.21
CA ASN A 888 4.72 17.18 2.87
C ASN A 888 5.47 17.91 1.75
N ASP A 889 6.71 17.50 1.51
CA ASP A 889 7.50 17.88 0.36
C ASP A 889 7.43 16.85 -0.79
N SER A 890 7.08 15.60 -0.48
CA SER A 890 6.80 14.53 -1.45
C SER A 890 5.77 13.54 -0.89
N ASP A 891 4.86 13.10 -1.74
CA ASP A 891 3.83 12.11 -1.42
C ASP A 891 4.38 10.68 -1.30
N THR A 892 5.60 10.41 -1.81
CA THR A 892 6.21 9.07 -1.83
C THR A 892 7.70 9.10 -1.46
N GLU A 893 8.28 7.93 -1.18
CA GLU A 893 9.72 7.72 -0.98
C GLU A 893 10.53 7.68 -2.30
N LEU A 894 9.84 7.83 -3.44
CA LEU A 894 10.44 7.83 -4.78
C LEU A 894 10.70 9.27 -5.25
N GLY A 895 10.92 9.44 -6.55
CA GLY A 895 11.43 10.67 -7.14
C GLY A 895 10.53 11.87 -6.86
N VAL A 896 11.16 12.99 -6.51
CA VAL A 896 10.45 14.25 -6.31
C VAL A 896 10.31 14.99 -7.65
N THR A 897 9.08 15.20 -8.09
CA THR A 897 8.76 16.03 -9.25
C THR A 897 8.67 17.50 -8.82
N GLY A 898 9.84 18.06 -8.52
CA GLY A 898 9.96 19.45 -8.08
C GLY A 898 10.32 20.44 -9.19
N ILE A 899 10.11 21.72 -8.93
CA ILE A 899 10.54 22.81 -9.82
C ILE A 899 12.07 22.82 -9.98
N THR A 900 12.82 22.58 -8.89
CA THR A 900 14.28 22.56 -8.92
C THR A 900 14.87 21.79 -7.73
N PHE A 901 16.04 21.17 -7.95
CA PHE A 901 16.84 20.54 -6.88
C PHE A 901 17.41 21.55 -5.89
N TYR A 902 17.79 22.75 -6.36
CA TYR A 902 18.52 23.74 -5.56
C TYR A 902 17.64 24.44 -4.51
N ASN A 903 16.32 24.52 -4.76
CA ASN A 903 15.35 25.04 -3.80
C ASN A 903 14.16 24.10 -3.59
N ARG A 904 14.41 23.05 -2.80
CA ARG A 904 13.40 22.03 -2.46
C ARG A 904 12.23 22.56 -1.63
N ARG A 905 12.35 23.73 -0.99
CA ARG A 905 11.30 24.30 -0.12
C ARG A 905 10.03 24.66 -0.90
N LEU A 906 10.16 24.91 -2.21
CA LEU A 906 9.06 25.17 -3.13
C LEU A 906 8.08 23.98 -3.23
N GLU A 907 8.51 22.80 -2.79
CA GLU A 907 7.70 21.59 -2.82
C GLU A 907 6.94 21.34 -1.52
N LYS A 908 7.03 22.19 -0.49
CA LYS A 908 6.21 22.01 0.71
C LYS A 908 4.75 22.39 0.41
N ALA A 909 3.85 21.42 0.44
CA ALA A 909 2.44 21.61 0.10
C ALA A 909 1.52 20.69 0.90
N VAL A 910 0.21 20.83 0.68
CA VAL A 910 -0.78 19.85 1.15
C VAL A 910 -0.44 18.48 0.53
N ALA A 911 -0.45 17.44 1.35
CA ALA A 911 -0.19 16.08 0.87
C ALA A 911 -1.27 15.64 -0.12
N GLY A 912 -0.92 14.90 -1.17
CA GLY A 912 -1.86 14.39 -2.17
C GLY A 912 -2.92 13.43 -1.60
N PHE A 913 -2.69 12.94 -0.38
CA PHE A 913 -3.58 12.07 0.40
C PHE A 913 -4.26 12.77 1.59
N ASP A 914 -4.23 14.10 1.65
CA ASP A 914 -4.88 14.86 2.72
C ASP A 914 -6.41 14.83 2.60
N LEU A 915 -7.07 14.29 3.62
CA LEU A 915 -8.52 14.34 3.80
C LEU A 915 -8.86 15.27 4.97
N THR A 916 -9.20 16.51 4.66
CA THR A 916 -9.46 17.55 5.67
C THR A 916 -10.64 17.20 6.57
N HIS A 917 -11.72 16.65 6.00
CA HIS A 917 -12.88 16.18 6.75
C HIS A 917 -13.14 14.73 6.39
N ARG A 918 -13.30 13.87 7.39
CA ARG A 918 -13.68 12.46 7.23
C ARG A 918 -14.69 12.09 8.30
N TRP A 919 -15.85 11.59 7.90
CA TRP A 919 -16.85 11.01 8.79
C TRP A 919 -17.15 9.59 8.34
N VAL A 920 -17.01 8.64 9.27
CA VAL A 920 -17.39 7.25 9.06
C VAL A 920 -18.37 6.81 10.14
N THR A 921 -19.39 6.07 9.75
CA THR A 921 -20.36 5.44 10.66
C THR A 921 -20.55 3.99 10.27
N THR A 922 -20.51 3.09 11.25
CA THR A 922 -20.97 1.70 11.13
C THR A 922 -22.02 1.44 12.21
N PHE A 923 -23.18 0.97 11.79
CA PHE A 923 -24.34 0.73 12.63
C PHE A 923 -24.90 -0.65 12.30
N THR A 924 -25.17 -1.47 13.31
CA THR A 924 -25.86 -2.75 13.14
C THR A 924 -27.04 -2.83 14.10
N TRP A 925 -28.17 -3.31 13.59
CA TRP A 925 -29.41 -3.47 14.33
C TRP A 925 -30.02 -4.84 14.08
N ASP A 926 -30.00 -5.66 15.13
CA ASP A 926 -30.80 -6.86 15.27
C ASP A 926 -32.27 -6.45 15.44
N LEU A 927 -33.08 -6.59 14.37
CA LEU A 927 -34.47 -6.16 14.39
C LEU A 927 -35.26 -6.88 15.50
N PRO A 928 -36.12 -6.20 16.25
CA PRO A 928 -36.72 -6.72 17.48
C PRO A 928 -37.77 -7.83 17.28
N PHE A 929 -37.83 -8.48 16.13
CA PHE A 929 -38.84 -9.49 15.77
C PHE A 929 -38.28 -10.91 15.84
N GLY A 930 -39.06 -11.84 16.40
CA GLY A 930 -38.83 -13.28 16.40
C GLY A 930 -38.54 -13.89 17.79
N SER A 931 -38.28 -15.19 17.80
CA SER A 931 -37.99 -15.95 19.03
C SER A 931 -36.79 -15.37 19.80
N GLY A 932 -36.98 -15.12 21.10
CA GLY A 932 -35.99 -14.48 21.96
C GLY A 932 -35.83 -12.97 21.74
N ARG A 933 -36.70 -12.33 20.93
CA ARG A 933 -36.71 -10.88 20.69
C ARG A 933 -37.99 -10.22 21.24
N ARG A 934 -38.04 -8.89 21.24
CA ARG A 934 -39.09 -8.10 21.92
C ARG A 934 -40.50 -8.31 21.33
N PHE A 935 -40.60 -8.48 20.02
CA PHE A 935 -41.85 -8.64 19.27
C PHE A 935 -41.87 -9.99 18.55
N LEU A 936 -43.05 -10.58 18.34
CA LEU A 936 -43.22 -11.89 17.69
C LEU A 936 -42.37 -13.00 18.35
N ASN A 937 -42.33 -13.01 19.70
CA ASN A 937 -41.65 -14.02 20.51
C ASN A 937 -42.44 -15.34 20.61
N THR A 938 -42.99 -15.80 19.49
CA THR A 938 -43.80 -17.02 19.38
C THR A 938 -43.24 -17.92 18.29
N GLY A 939 -43.54 -19.22 18.36
CA GLY A 939 -43.22 -20.17 17.30
C GLY A 939 -44.08 -19.95 16.05
N GLY A 940 -43.84 -20.75 15.00
CA GLY A 940 -44.67 -20.78 13.80
C GLY A 940 -44.13 -20.02 12.59
N TRP A 941 -44.93 -19.97 11.52
CA TRP A 941 -44.53 -19.44 10.21
C TRP A 941 -44.22 -17.94 10.25
N ALA A 942 -44.95 -17.16 11.06
CA ALA A 942 -44.75 -15.73 11.22
C ALA A 942 -43.34 -15.41 11.75
N ASN A 943 -42.83 -16.18 12.72
CA ASN A 943 -41.45 -16.05 13.20
C ASN A 943 -40.42 -16.52 12.15
N ARG A 944 -40.72 -17.59 11.40
CA ARG A 944 -39.83 -18.05 10.30
C ARG A 944 -39.66 -16.99 9.20
N VAL A 945 -40.68 -16.17 8.93
CA VAL A 945 -40.63 -15.11 7.91
C VAL A 945 -40.15 -13.77 8.48
N LEU A 946 -40.70 -13.34 9.61
CA LEU A 946 -40.49 -12.00 10.19
C LEU A 946 -39.38 -11.95 11.26
N GLY A 947 -38.94 -13.09 11.80
CA GLY A 947 -37.95 -13.14 12.88
C GLY A 947 -36.49 -13.16 12.42
N GLY A 948 -35.52 -12.73 13.22
CA GLY A 948 -34.09 -12.97 12.93
C GLY A 948 -33.52 -12.17 11.73
N TRP A 949 -34.10 -11.02 11.43
CA TRP A 949 -33.53 -10.04 10.50
C TRP A 949 -32.50 -9.16 11.20
N GLU A 950 -31.47 -8.77 10.44
CA GLU A 950 -30.42 -7.87 10.85
C GLU A 950 -30.19 -6.82 9.76
N LEU A 951 -30.15 -5.55 10.16
CA LEU A 951 -29.80 -4.42 9.29
C LEU A 951 -28.40 -3.92 9.67
N THR A 952 -27.52 -3.77 8.70
CA THR A 952 -26.24 -3.07 8.86
C THR A 952 -26.18 -1.87 7.92
N TRP A 953 -25.72 -0.72 8.42
CA TRP A 953 -25.47 0.49 7.65
C TRP A 953 -24.03 0.91 7.85
N ALA A 954 -23.32 1.17 6.75
CA ALA A 954 -21.98 1.73 6.75
C ALA A 954 -21.94 2.96 5.85
N GLN A 955 -21.26 4.01 6.27
CA GLN A 955 -21.17 5.24 5.48
C GLN A 955 -19.81 5.88 5.62
N THR A 956 -19.30 6.39 4.51
CA THR A 956 -18.13 7.28 4.48
C THR A 956 -18.47 8.58 3.78
N LEU A 957 -18.16 9.69 4.43
CA LEU A 957 -18.20 11.05 3.94
C LEU A 957 -16.79 11.61 4.04
N GLN A 958 -16.23 12.14 2.94
CA GLN A 958 -14.91 12.78 3.00
C GLN A 958 -14.77 13.93 2.01
N SER A 959 -13.88 14.88 2.35
CA SER A 959 -13.40 15.90 1.41
C SER A 959 -12.73 15.27 0.20
N GLY A 960 -12.73 15.97 -0.94
CA GLY A 960 -12.02 15.51 -2.13
C GLY A 960 -10.49 15.55 -1.98
N LEU A 961 -9.83 14.68 -2.75
CA LEU A 961 -8.37 14.57 -2.77
C LEU A 961 -7.73 15.80 -3.42
N PRO A 962 -6.62 16.30 -2.85
CA PRO A 962 -5.82 17.32 -3.50
C PRO A 962 -5.26 16.88 -4.85
N PHE A 963 -5.07 17.81 -5.77
CA PHE A 963 -4.40 17.60 -7.05
C PHE A 963 -3.68 18.86 -7.53
N THR A 964 -2.70 18.67 -8.41
CA THR A 964 -1.89 19.74 -9.00
C THR A 964 -2.33 19.98 -10.43
N VAL A 965 -2.48 21.24 -10.82
CA VAL A 965 -2.63 21.61 -12.23
C VAL A 965 -1.23 21.76 -12.84
N THR A 966 -1.02 21.12 -13.98
CA THR A 966 0.18 21.29 -14.82
C THR A 966 -0.22 21.95 -16.13
N PHE A 967 0.75 22.29 -16.98
CA PHE A 967 0.45 22.79 -18.32
C PHE A 967 1.18 22.01 -19.39
N ALA A 968 0.63 22.05 -20.60
CA ALA A 968 1.25 21.53 -21.83
C ALA A 968 0.96 22.49 -22.97
N GLY A 969 1.70 22.36 -24.08
CA GLY A 969 1.38 23.10 -25.31
C GLY A 969 1.66 24.59 -25.32
N SER A 970 2.39 25.08 -24.31
CA SER A 970 2.84 26.47 -24.26
C SER A 970 3.66 26.84 -25.50
N PRO A 971 3.45 28.03 -26.10
CA PRO A 971 4.33 28.55 -27.16
C PRO A 971 5.69 29.04 -26.63
N TYR A 972 5.79 29.27 -25.32
CA TYR A 972 7.03 29.68 -24.65
C TYR A 972 7.93 28.49 -24.33
N ARG A 973 9.23 28.78 -24.19
CA ARG A 973 10.27 27.81 -23.81
C ARG A 973 10.56 27.89 -22.32
N TYR A 974 10.93 26.75 -21.74
CA TYR A 974 11.26 26.65 -20.32
C TYR A 974 12.50 25.79 -20.12
N LEU A 975 13.19 26.00 -19.00
CA LEU A 975 14.18 25.05 -18.53
C LEU A 975 13.48 23.78 -18.01
N PRO A 976 14.15 22.60 -18.07
CA PRO A 976 13.57 21.36 -17.58
C PRO A 976 13.20 21.43 -16.09
N GLY A 977 12.02 20.91 -15.74
CA GLY A 977 11.51 20.87 -14.37
C GLY A 977 9.99 20.63 -14.34
N ALA A 978 9.39 20.64 -13.15
CA ALA A 978 7.94 20.55 -13.02
C ALA A 978 7.24 21.75 -13.69
N SER A 979 6.35 21.47 -14.65
CA SER A 979 5.61 22.50 -15.41
C SER A 979 4.26 22.82 -14.74
N ARG A 980 4.20 23.91 -13.96
CA ARG A 980 2.98 24.43 -13.30
C ARG A 980 2.63 25.81 -13.88
N PRO A 981 1.34 26.11 -14.15
CA PRO A 981 0.97 27.39 -14.74
C PRO A 981 1.04 28.52 -13.71
N ASN A 982 0.87 29.76 -14.18
CA ASN A 982 0.50 30.87 -13.31
C ASN A 982 -0.99 30.81 -12.98
N ILE A 983 -1.34 31.08 -11.74
CA ILE A 983 -2.70 31.36 -11.30
C ILE A 983 -2.90 32.88 -11.23
N LEU A 984 -3.94 33.37 -11.90
CA LEU A 984 -4.23 34.79 -12.06
C LEU A 984 -5.20 35.34 -11.00
N VAL A 985 -5.89 34.45 -10.30
CA VAL A 985 -6.90 34.76 -9.27
C VAL A 985 -6.63 33.94 -8.01
N PRO A 986 -7.15 34.34 -6.84
CA PRO A 986 -7.14 33.49 -5.66
C PRO A 986 -7.70 32.10 -5.98
N PHE A 987 -7.01 31.02 -5.59
CA PHE A 987 -7.34 29.66 -6.04
C PHE A 987 -8.79 29.23 -5.79
N LYS A 988 -9.44 29.75 -4.74
CA LYS A 988 -10.87 29.48 -4.47
C LYS A 988 -11.81 30.00 -5.55
N GLN A 989 -11.42 31.06 -6.27
CA GLN A 989 -12.17 31.66 -7.37
C GLN A 989 -11.97 30.93 -8.70
N ALA A 990 -10.86 30.19 -8.85
CA ALA A 990 -10.62 29.34 -10.01
C ALA A 990 -11.52 28.11 -10.04
N VAL A 991 -12.10 27.71 -8.89
CA VAL A 991 -13.08 26.62 -8.79
C VAL A 991 -14.49 27.17 -8.97
N VAL A 992 -15.28 26.54 -9.84
CA VAL A 992 -16.69 26.91 -10.04
C VAL A 992 -17.50 26.56 -8.80
N GLN A 993 -18.13 27.56 -8.18
CA GLN A 993 -18.96 27.39 -7.00
C GLN A 993 -20.27 26.67 -7.36
N ASN A 994 -20.76 25.79 -6.47
CA ASN A 994 -21.97 24.98 -6.69
C ASN A 994 -21.97 24.21 -8.03
N TRP A 995 -20.77 23.80 -8.47
CA TRP A 995 -20.59 23.13 -9.75
C TRP A 995 -21.45 21.86 -9.86
N SER A 996 -22.04 21.68 -11.05
CA SER A 996 -22.59 20.42 -11.52
C SER A 996 -22.06 20.15 -12.93
N ILE A 997 -21.99 18.88 -13.33
CA ILE A 997 -21.47 18.46 -14.64
C ILE A 997 -22.26 19.03 -15.83
N GLY A 998 -23.49 19.47 -15.60
CA GLY A 998 -24.39 19.98 -16.63
C GLY A 998 -25.20 18.89 -17.33
N PRO A 999 -25.98 19.27 -18.37
CA PRO A 999 -26.87 18.35 -19.08
C PRO A 999 -26.14 17.40 -20.03
N HIS A 1000 -24.93 17.73 -20.48
CA HIS A 1000 -24.17 16.96 -21.46
C HIS A 1000 -23.05 16.16 -20.77
N ARG A 1001 -23.18 14.83 -20.77
CA ARG A 1001 -22.18 13.89 -20.25
C ARG A 1001 -21.06 13.63 -21.26
N PHE A 1002 -21.40 13.59 -22.55
CA PHE A 1002 -20.50 13.40 -23.68
C PHE A 1002 -20.87 14.36 -24.83
N PRO A 1003 -19.90 14.77 -25.67
CA PRO A 1003 -18.45 14.58 -25.48
C PRO A 1003 -17.95 15.32 -24.24
N THR A 1004 -16.78 14.94 -23.70
CA THR A 1004 -16.23 15.56 -22.47
C THR A 1004 -16.17 17.09 -22.59
N SER A 1005 -15.89 17.63 -23.78
CA SER A 1005 -15.86 19.08 -24.06
C SER A 1005 -17.17 19.82 -23.83
N ALA A 1006 -18.31 19.12 -23.86
CA ALA A 1006 -19.64 19.70 -23.63
C ALA A 1006 -20.03 19.77 -22.14
N GLN A 1007 -19.24 19.17 -21.24
CA GLN A 1007 -19.49 19.25 -19.79
C GLN A 1007 -19.22 20.67 -19.27
N ASN A 1008 -19.91 21.06 -18.20
CA ASN A 1008 -19.56 22.27 -17.45
C ASN A 1008 -18.16 22.09 -16.81
N PRO A 1009 -17.23 23.04 -16.96
CA PRO A 1009 -15.91 22.94 -16.36
C PRO A 1009 -15.96 23.17 -14.84
N TYR A 1010 -15.25 22.34 -14.08
CA TYR A 1010 -15.02 22.47 -12.64
C TYR A 1010 -13.99 23.55 -12.29
N LEU A 1011 -13.01 23.72 -13.18
CA LEU A 1011 -11.99 24.77 -13.10
C LEU A 1011 -12.17 25.76 -14.24
N ARG A 1012 -12.10 27.05 -13.91
CA ARG A 1012 -12.12 28.16 -14.86
C ARG A 1012 -10.79 28.20 -15.62
N ALA A 1013 -10.80 28.04 -16.94
CA ALA A 1013 -9.58 28.08 -17.75
C ALA A 1013 -8.91 29.46 -17.71
N GLU A 1014 -9.72 30.51 -17.66
CA GLU A 1014 -9.32 31.91 -17.56
C GLU A 1014 -8.60 32.26 -16.25
N ALA A 1015 -8.66 31.39 -15.23
CA ALA A 1015 -7.91 31.57 -13.99
C ALA A 1015 -6.42 31.22 -14.11
N PHE A 1016 -6.01 30.65 -15.25
CA PHE A 1016 -4.67 30.15 -15.50
C PHE A 1016 -4.05 30.80 -16.72
N ALA A 1017 -2.72 30.95 -16.69
CA ALA A 1017 -1.93 31.36 -17.84
C ALA A 1017 -0.62 30.58 -17.88
N TYR A 1018 -0.04 30.47 -19.07
CA TYR A 1018 1.35 30.04 -19.20
C TYR A 1018 2.27 31.06 -18.53
N PRO A 1019 3.26 30.62 -17.73
CA PRO A 1019 4.27 31.53 -17.22
C PRO A 1019 5.10 32.13 -18.37
N PRO A 1020 5.70 33.32 -18.20
CA PRO A 1020 6.66 33.84 -19.16
C PRO A 1020 7.79 32.85 -19.46
N ALA A 1021 8.37 32.93 -20.65
CA ALA A 1021 9.48 32.08 -21.06
C ALA A 1021 10.58 32.05 -19.98
N PHE A 1022 11.10 30.84 -19.73
CA PHE A 1022 12.17 30.56 -18.76
C PHE A 1022 11.85 30.86 -17.29
N THR A 1023 10.61 31.23 -16.96
CA THR A 1023 10.17 31.40 -15.57
C THR A 1023 9.32 30.23 -15.09
N PRO A 1024 9.47 29.76 -13.84
CA PRO A 1024 8.56 28.78 -13.26
C PRO A 1024 7.21 29.43 -12.96
N GLY A 1025 6.12 28.67 -13.06
CA GLY A 1025 4.81 29.18 -12.64
C GLY A 1025 4.66 29.34 -11.13
N ASN A 1026 3.75 30.21 -10.72
CA ASN A 1026 3.48 30.54 -9.32
C ASN A 1026 2.52 29.57 -8.61
N LEU A 1027 1.91 28.61 -9.33
CA LEU A 1027 0.97 27.67 -8.73
C LEU A 1027 1.69 26.62 -7.87
N GLY A 1028 1.26 26.49 -6.61
CA GLY A 1028 1.76 25.47 -5.68
C GLY A 1028 1.28 24.05 -6.02
N ARG A 1029 2.03 23.05 -5.55
CA ARG A 1029 1.59 21.64 -5.62
C ARG A 1029 0.30 21.45 -4.81
N ASN A 1030 -0.58 20.57 -5.29
CA ASN A 1030 -1.78 20.09 -4.58
C ASN A 1030 -2.71 21.23 -4.09
N THR A 1031 -2.77 22.33 -4.85
CA THR A 1031 -3.55 23.53 -4.51
C THR A 1031 -5.07 23.30 -4.58
N PHE A 1032 -5.53 22.50 -5.54
CA PHE A 1032 -6.95 22.24 -5.77
C PHE A 1032 -7.41 20.92 -5.17
N ARG A 1033 -8.71 20.78 -4.92
CA ARG A 1033 -9.32 19.52 -4.45
C ARG A 1033 -10.41 19.07 -5.40
N GLY A 1034 -10.51 17.77 -5.61
CA GLY A 1034 -11.64 17.19 -6.34
C GLY A 1034 -12.96 17.29 -5.57
N PRO A 1035 -14.08 16.81 -6.14
CA PRO A 1035 -15.36 16.74 -5.46
C PRO A 1035 -15.32 15.88 -4.19
N ARG A 1036 -16.25 16.16 -3.26
CA ARG A 1036 -16.45 15.35 -2.03
C ARG A 1036 -16.98 13.96 -2.36
N LEU A 1037 -16.63 12.99 -1.53
CA LEU A 1037 -17.16 11.63 -1.60
C LEU A 1037 -18.33 11.46 -0.61
N TYR A 1038 -19.40 10.82 -1.08
CA TYR A 1038 -20.50 10.33 -0.25
C TYR A 1038 -20.83 8.89 -0.59
N TRP A 1039 -20.42 7.96 0.27
CA TRP A 1039 -20.49 6.53 -0.01
C TRP A 1039 -21.24 5.78 1.10
N PRO A 1040 -22.58 5.69 1.00
CA PRO A 1040 -23.40 4.87 1.90
C PRO A 1040 -23.54 3.45 1.38
N GLN A 1041 -23.57 2.50 2.30
CA GLN A 1041 -23.69 1.08 2.07
C GLN A 1041 -24.66 0.49 3.09
N ALA A 1042 -25.39 -0.53 2.70
CA ALA A 1042 -26.35 -1.22 3.55
C ALA A 1042 -26.22 -2.73 3.39
N SER A 1043 -26.55 -3.47 4.44
CA SER A 1043 -26.70 -4.92 4.38
C SER A 1043 -27.98 -5.31 5.09
N LEU A 1044 -28.73 -6.24 4.49
CA LEU A 1044 -29.87 -6.86 5.12
C LEU A 1044 -29.64 -8.37 5.16
N ALA A 1045 -29.59 -8.94 6.36
CA ALA A 1045 -29.39 -10.36 6.59
C ALA A 1045 -30.61 -10.99 7.26
N LYS A 1046 -30.88 -12.24 6.92
CA LYS A 1046 -31.88 -13.10 7.55
C LYS A 1046 -31.22 -14.38 8.01
N GLN A 1047 -31.46 -14.74 9.27
CA GLN A 1047 -30.90 -15.93 9.89
C GLN A 1047 -32.00 -16.96 10.16
N TRP A 1048 -31.76 -18.21 9.77
CA TRP A 1048 -32.61 -19.35 10.06
C TRP A 1048 -31.85 -20.35 10.93
N PRO A 1049 -32.31 -20.61 12.18
CA PRO A 1049 -31.84 -21.75 12.95
C PRO A 1049 -32.42 -23.02 12.33
N ILE A 1050 -31.56 -23.91 11.82
CA ILE A 1050 -31.98 -25.21 11.28
C ILE A 1050 -32.02 -26.25 12.42
N ARG A 1051 -30.98 -26.24 13.25
CA ARG A 1051 -30.87 -27.00 14.51
C ARG A 1051 -30.27 -26.08 15.58
N GLU A 1052 -30.12 -26.56 16.81
CA GLU A 1052 -29.54 -25.78 17.91
C GLU A 1052 -28.18 -25.16 17.56
N ARG A 1053 -27.33 -25.91 16.83
CA ARG A 1053 -25.99 -25.49 16.42
C ARG A 1053 -25.88 -25.05 14.97
N LEU A 1054 -26.71 -25.61 14.08
CA LEU A 1054 -26.66 -25.32 12.64
C LEU A 1054 -27.51 -24.10 12.27
N ARG A 1055 -26.88 -23.07 11.69
CA ARG A 1055 -27.53 -21.84 11.26
C ARG A 1055 -27.23 -21.55 9.79
N PHE A 1056 -28.26 -21.16 9.05
CA PHE A 1056 -28.14 -20.65 7.69
C PHE A 1056 -28.44 -19.15 7.68
N THR A 1057 -27.63 -18.38 6.95
CA THR A 1057 -27.81 -16.94 6.78
C THR A 1057 -27.81 -16.60 5.29
N LEU A 1058 -28.83 -15.84 4.88
CA LEU A 1058 -28.85 -15.17 3.58
C LEU A 1058 -28.70 -13.68 3.82
N ARG A 1059 -27.83 -13.03 3.06
CA ARG A 1059 -27.58 -11.59 3.19
C ARG A 1059 -27.44 -10.93 1.83
N ALA A 1060 -27.99 -9.73 1.72
CA ALA A 1060 -27.84 -8.86 0.56
C ALA A 1060 -27.10 -7.58 0.97
N ASP A 1061 -25.90 -7.39 0.43
CA ASP A 1061 -25.08 -6.19 0.63
C ASP A 1061 -25.27 -5.23 -0.54
N VAL A 1062 -25.45 -3.94 -0.27
CA VAL A 1062 -25.62 -2.87 -1.25
C VAL A 1062 -24.55 -1.81 -1.03
N SER A 1063 -23.83 -1.46 -2.09
CA SER A 1063 -22.96 -0.30 -2.12
C SER A 1063 -23.64 0.89 -2.79
N ASN A 1064 -23.28 2.10 -2.37
CA ASN A 1064 -23.73 3.37 -2.94
C ASN A 1064 -25.25 3.40 -3.13
N VAL A 1065 -25.98 3.18 -2.04
CA VAL A 1065 -27.43 2.94 -2.00
C VAL A 1065 -28.24 3.93 -2.86
N PHE A 1066 -27.81 5.19 -2.95
CA PHE A 1066 -28.49 6.26 -3.69
C PHE A 1066 -28.01 6.45 -5.14
N LYS A 1067 -27.16 5.55 -5.67
CA LYS A 1067 -26.63 5.60 -7.05
C LYS A 1067 -25.98 6.93 -7.42
N ARG A 1068 -25.36 7.61 -6.45
CA ARG A 1068 -24.72 8.91 -6.69
C ARG A 1068 -23.35 8.71 -7.35
N PRO A 1069 -23.06 9.36 -8.48
CA PRO A 1069 -21.75 9.27 -9.10
C PRO A 1069 -20.70 9.91 -8.19
N GLN A 1070 -19.60 9.21 -7.98
CA GLN A 1070 -18.46 9.73 -7.24
C GLN A 1070 -17.43 10.17 -8.28
N PHE A 1071 -17.26 11.46 -8.53
CA PHE A 1071 -16.35 11.91 -9.58
C PHE A 1071 -14.88 11.77 -9.15
N GLY A 1072 -14.01 11.39 -10.10
CA GLY A 1072 -12.56 11.31 -9.90
C GLY A 1072 -11.90 12.70 -9.84
N ARG A 1073 -10.63 12.79 -10.25
CA ARG A 1073 -9.96 14.08 -10.45
C ARG A 1073 -10.35 14.64 -11.83
N PRO A 1074 -10.63 15.95 -11.95
CA PRO A 1074 -10.85 16.55 -13.26
C PRO A 1074 -9.54 16.58 -14.07
N GLY A 1075 -9.65 16.73 -15.39
CA GLY A 1075 -8.53 17.03 -16.27
C GLY A 1075 -7.78 18.26 -15.77
N SER A 1076 -6.49 18.10 -15.51
CA SER A 1076 -5.66 19.10 -14.80
C SER A 1076 -4.46 19.55 -15.61
N VAL A 1077 -4.44 19.23 -16.91
CA VAL A 1077 -3.43 19.73 -17.85
C VAL A 1077 -4.02 20.93 -18.58
N TYR A 1078 -3.51 22.12 -18.28
CA TYR A 1078 -3.85 23.35 -18.98
C TYR A 1078 -3.12 23.41 -20.33
N ASP A 1079 -3.86 23.27 -21.42
CA ASP A 1079 -3.37 23.41 -22.80
C ASP A 1079 -4.35 24.26 -23.61
N THR A 1080 -3.96 25.47 -24.01
CA THR A 1080 -4.83 26.41 -24.73
C THR A 1080 -5.20 25.91 -26.13
N ARG A 1081 -4.45 24.93 -26.67
CA ARG A 1081 -4.75 24.31 -27.96
C ARG A 1081 -5.87 23.27 -27.84
N ASN A 1082 -6.14 22.76 -26.64
CA ASN A 1082 -7.19 21.77 -26.38
C ASN A 1082 -7.76 21.92 -24.96
N LEU A 1083 -8.55 22.97 -24.75
CA LEU A 1083 -9.26 23.20 -23.48
C LEU A 1083 -10.44 22.25 -23.25
N GLY A 1084 -10.76 21.37 -24.21
CA GLY A 1084 -11.92 20.48 -24.18
C GLY A 1084 -11.95 19.53 -22.97
N THR A 1085 -10.81 19.19 -22.38
CA THR A 1085 -10.73 18.28 -21.22
C THR A 1085 -10.32 18.98 -19.92
N PHE A 1086 -9.83 20.22 -19.98
CA PHE A 1086 -9.36 20.95 -18.81
C PHE A 1086 -10.52 21.27 -17.86
N GLY A 1087 -10.35 20.97 -16.58
CA GLY A 1087 -11.37 21.15 -15.55
C GLY A 1087 -12.57 20.21 -15.68
N ARG A 1088 -12.55 19.18 -16.54
CA ARG A 1088 -13.72 18.31 -16.79
C ARG A 1088 -13.45 16.85 -16.41
N PHE A 1089 -14.49 16.03 -16.25
CA PHE A 1089 -14.36 14.69 -15.69
C PHE A 1089 -14.52 13.60 -16.76
N THR A 1090 -13.59 12.65 -16.75
CA THR A 1090 -13.61 11.47 -17.63
C THR A 1090 -13.77 10.17 -16.85
N SER A 1091 -13.77 10.22 -15.52
CA SER A 1091 -13.78 9.05 -14.65
C SER A 1091 -14.53 9.28 -13.34
N GLU A 1092 -15.00 8.18 -12.76
CA GLU A 1092 -15.47 8.11 -11.39
C GLU A 1092 -14.36 7.66 -10.44
N LEU A 1093 -14.46 8.05 -9.17
CA LEU A 1093 -13.64 7.56 -8.08
C LEU A 1093 -14.14 6.17 -7.64
N GLY A 1094 -13.20 5.26 -7.42
CA GLY A 1094 -13.48 3.92 -6.92
C GLY A 1094 -13.88 2.92 -8.02
N ASN A 1095 -13.05 1.90 -8.20
CA ASN A 1095 -13.48 0.68 -8.90
C ASN A 1095 -14.48 -0.12 -8.02
N PHE A 1096 -14.99 -1.25 -8.51
CA PHE A 1096 -15.79 -2.21 -7.75
C PHE A 1096 -15.21 -2.43 -6.36
N ALA A 1097 -13.92 -2.76 -6.23
CA ALA A 1097 -13.33 -3.14 -4.95
C ALA A 1097 -12.88 -1.98 -4.03
N GLU A 1098 -13.30 -0.74 -4.30
CA GLU A 1098 -12.72 0.47 -3.69
C GLU A 1098 -13.74 1.37 -3.00
N ILE A 1099 -13.22 2.26 -2.15
CA ILE A 1099 -14.00 3.36 -1.59
C ILE A 1099 -14.63 4.20 -2.72
N GLY A 1100 -15.92 4.50 -2.60
CA GLY A 1100 -16.66 5.23 -3.63
C GLY A 1100 -17.20 4.38 -4.78
N SER A 1101 -17.09 3.05 -4.70
CA SER A 1101 -17.61 2.13 -5.70
C SER A 1101 -19.07 2.42 -6.11
N ARG A 1102 -19.37 2.20 -7.40
CA ARG A 1102 -20.71 2.31 -7.99
C ARG A 1102 -21.76 1.46 -7.27
N PHE A 1103 -23.04 1.73 -7.54
CA PHE A 1103 -24.12 0.91 -7.03
C PHE A 1103 -24.02 -0.54 -7.50
N HIS A 1104 -24.14 -1.49 -6.58
CA HIS A 1104 -24.26 -2.92 -6.87
C HIS A 1104 -24.70 -3.69 -5.63
N TRP A 1105 -25.06 -4.95 -5.84
CA TRP A 1105 -25.45 -5.93 -4.83
C TRP A 1105 -24.42 -7.05 -4.73
N ILE A 1106 -24.25 -7.58 -3.52
CA ILE A 1106 -23.56 -8.87 -3.28
C ILE A 1106 -24.51 -9.75 -2.49
N LEU A 1107 -24.74 -10.96 -2.97
CA LEU A 1107 -25.49 -11.98 -2.24
C LEU A 1107 -24.53 -12.85 -1.46
N VAL A 1108 -24.83 -13.09 -0.19
CA VAL A 1108 -24.00 -13.91 0.69
C VAL A 1108 -24.83 -15.02 1.28
N PHE A 1109 -24.36 -16.24 1.07
CA PHE A 1109 -24.93 -17.47 1.61
C PHE A 1109 -23.95 -18.01 2.63
N ARG A 1110 -24.39 -18.23 3.87
CA ARG A 1110 -23.51 -18.71 4.94
C ARG A 1110 -24.16 -19.82 5.74
N LEU A 1111 -23.40 -20.87 6.00
CA LEU A 1111 -23.71 -21.95 6.93
C LEU A 1111 -22.73 -21.89 8.10
N GLN A 1112 -23.21 -22.08 9.33
CA GLN A 1112 -22.39 -22.10 10.54
C GLN A 1112 -22.85 -23.25 11.45
N TRP A 1113 -21.92 -23.95 12.10
CA TRP A 1113 -22.22 -25.03 13.05
C TRP A 1113 -21.23 -25.11 14.22
#